data_AF-A0A8T6R809-F1
#
_entry.id   AF-A0A8T6R809-F1
#
_cell.length_a   1.000
_cell.length_b   1.000
_cell.length_c   1.000
_cell.angle_alpha   90.00
_cell.angle_beta   90.00
_cell.angle_gamma   90.00
#
_symmetry.space_group_name_H-M   'P 1'
#
loop_
_entity.id
_entity.type
_entity.pdbx_description
1 polymer ?
#
loop_
_entity_poly.entity_id
_entity_poly.type
_entity_poly.pdbx_seq_one_letter_code
_entity_poly.pdbx_strand_id
1 'polypeptide(L)'
;MNTDRPLDPVGSIKVKLGFLVGVSVVAAVVVAGIASRAQIPWWTSVPVTIAAALGVTYWLARGMTAPLREMTAAARRMAAGDYGQRVTATSSDEVGVLARAFNAMAADLAGADLERRRLVATVSHELRTPLTAQRALLENLVDGVVSPSADSLRSALAQAERLSGLVGDLLDLSRIDAGVAPLALEEVRVADLLARGGEEAGVGSRPVRVRHRVAPADLTVSADPARLAQLVANLVDNAVRHSPPYGEVRLEARPESGDRWVLDVRDDGPGIPADQAERVFERFGTGSDDGGGTGLGLAIVRWVCDLHGGRVEALPTAPGATGAHLRVTLPTTPTAERPTHLRAGAIAARPTEEATMPTSTTTTGAPTSGPAVTPPSGPVAPVPPAAAGPGAGGPGDVVVDRFWPEPDGRPRVGVLVAAASIGLFAALTWVQREIGLVTTLVMLAAGALMWTVARHRRHPWTVACGVLAGLLATTAATRDAGGVVTLSVLAGVTVAAVGLTRAHGVLAMVASAAAWPLSGLRGLPLLGRTVVASSRTRHLWAVVRTVAVTVVVLVVFGALFSSGDALFGSWAAALVPDLAWDSLVARVFLFVLVGGVSLAGAYLALNPPVVDRVVLPESRRSHPVWEWAVPVGVVVALFVAFLAAQATAMFGGEEYLRQQTGLTHAEYVHQGFGQLTAATFLTVLVITATLRVAARETPRDRLVLRALLAALAVPALAVVASALYRMDLYQDAFGFTTLRVFVDGVELWLGLVVLLLLVGVLRLSWGWVARAVLVSGAVFTIGFVALNPDGWVAARNIDRFASTGEIDTRYLSTLSADAGPAIAQGLPAEMAACVLTGSRSTESVLTDDWLAFNVGRARARAAVADLPSVASVDCGTYLSDAYRR
;
A
#
# COMPACT_ATOMS: atom_id res chain seq x y z
N MET A 1 -5.69 -1.79 -26.09
CA MET A 1 -5.61 -1.10 -24.78
C MET A 1 -5.36 -2.15 -23.71
N ASN A 2 -4.31 -1.98 -22.90
CA ASN A 2 -4.01 -2.89 -21.80
C ASN A 2 -4.99 -2.60 -20.66
N THR A 3 -5.91 -3.51 -20.35
CA THR A 3 -7.00 -3.29 -19.38
C THR A 3 -6.49 -3.06 -17.96
N ASP A 4 -5.25 -3.47 -17.67
CA ASP A 4 -4.62 -3.33 -16.35
C ASP A 4 -3.98 -1.95 -16.12
N ARG A 5 -3.81 -1.13 -17.17
CA ARG A 5 -3.14 0.18 -17.09
C ARG A 5 -3.86 1.25 -17.93
N PRO A 6 -5.10 1.62 -17.56
CA PRO A 6 -5.93 2.54 -18.35
C PRO A 6 -5.39 3.98 -18.42
N LEU A 7 -4.50 4.36 -17.50
CA LEU A 7 -3.99 5.73 -17.36
C LEU A 7 -2.59 5.94 -17.98
N ASP A 8 -2.00 4.95 -18.64
CA ASP A 8 -0.68 5.08 -19.28
C ASP A 8 -0.53 6.29 -20.23
N PRO A 9 -1.56 6.73 -20.97
CA PRO A 9 -1.45 7.90 -21.86
C PRO A 9 -1.33 9.24 -21.13
N VAL A 10 -1.68 9.33 -19.85
CA VAL A 10 -1.73 10.59 -19.10
C VAL A 10 -0.32 11.01 -18.68
N GLY A 11 0.14 12.16 -19.17
CA GLY A 11 1.54 12.61 -19.04
C GLY A 11 1.98 13.20 -17.70
N SER A 12 1.10 13.27 -16.68
CA SER A 12 1.52 13.70 -15.33
C SER A 12 0.80 12.93 -14.23
N ILE A 13 1.56 12.52 -13.22
CA ILE A 13 1.06 11.82 -12.04
C ILE A 13 0.06 12.66 -11.24
N LYS A 14 0.22 14.00 -11.22
CA LYS A 14 -0.74 14.91 -10.58
C LYS A 14 -2.09 14.87 -11.28
N VAL A 15 -2.09 14.80 -12.63
CA VAL A 15 -3.31 14.68 -13.43
C VAL A 15 -3.95 13.31 -13.23
N LYS A 16 -3.16 12.23 -13.13
CA LYS A 16 -3.67 10.89 -12.79
C LYS A 16 -4.33 10.86 -11.41
N LEU A 17 -3.74 11.50 -10.40
CA LEU A 17 -4.33 11.67 -9.07
C LEU A 17 -5.62 12.50 -9.09
N GLY A 18 -5.65 13.58 -9.88
CA GLY A 18 -6.86 14.36 -10.10
C GLY A 18 -7.98 13.55 -10.77
N PHE A 19 -7.64 12.77 -11.80
CA PHE A 19 -8.57 11.88 -12.50
C PHE A 19 -9.08 10.76 -11.59
N LEU A 20 -8.21 10.18 -10.77
CA LEU A 20 -8.58 9.20 -9.73
C LEU A 20 -9.66 9.75 -8.80
N VAL A 21 -9.44 10.94 -8.24
CA VAL A 21 -10.40 11.61 -7.35
C VAL A 21 -11.69 11.92 -8.11
N GLY A 22 -11.58 12.50 -9.31
CA GLY A 22 -12.72 12.86 -10.15
C GLY A 22 -13.61 11.66 -10.50
N VAL A 23 -13.03 10.57 -11.01
CA VAL A 23 -13.79 9.36 -11.36
C VAL A 23 -14.39 8.71 -10.12
N SER A 24 -13.70 8.73 -8.97
CA SER A 24 -14.24 8.19 -7.72
C SER A 24 -15.44 9.00 -7.22
N VAL A 25 -15.39 10.34 -7.33
CA VAL A 25 -16.51 11.23 -7.00
C VAL A 25 -17.67 11.03 -7.99
N VAL A 26 -17.40 10.96 -9.29
CA VAL A 26 -18.44 10.70 -10.30
C VAL A 26 -19.10 9.35 -10.08
N ALA A 27 -18.32 8.30 -9.83
CA ALA A 27 -18.85 6.97 -9.49
C ALA A 27 -19.74 7.03 -8.24
N ALA A 28 -19.31 7.74 -7.20
CA ALA A 28 -20.10 7.94 -6.00
C ALA A 28 -21.45 8.64 -6.30
N VAL A 29 -21.41 9.74 -7.07
CA VAL A 29 -22.61 10.49 -7.45
C VAL A 29 -23.56 9.66 -8.31
N VAL A 30 -23.04 8.90 -9.29
CA VAL A 30 -23.84 8.02 -10.15
C VAL A 30 -24.51 6.93 -9.32
N VAL A 31 -23.77 6.28 -8.43
CA VAL A 31 -24.30 5.22 -7.55
C VAL A 31 -25.36 5.78 -6.60
N ALA A 32 -25.10 6.93 -5.97
CA ALA A 32 -26.07 7.60 -5.12
C ALA A 32 -27.34 8.03 -5.89
N GLY A 33 -27.18 8.51 -7.13
CA GLY A 33 -28.29 8.92 -8.00
C GLY A 33 -29.13 7.74 -8.51
N ILE A 34 -28.51 6.60 -8.81
CA ILE A 34 -29.23 5.36 -9.14
C ILE A 34 -29.99 4.88 -7.90
N ALA A 35 -29.35 4.90 -6.73
CA ALA A 35 -29.96 4.46 -5.49
C ALA A 35 -31.19 5.31 -5.12
N SER A 36 -31.11 6.64 -5.26
CA SER A 36 -32.24 7.52 -4.99
C SER A 36 -33.40 7.31 -5.97
N ARG A 37 -33.12 7.09 -7.27
CA ARG A 37 -34.15 6.78 -8.28
C ARG A 37 -34.81 5.42 -8.05
N ALA A 38 -34.05 4.45 -7.55
CA ALA A 38 -34.55 3.12 -7.19
C ALA A 38 -35.23 3.10 -5.80
N GLN A 39 -35.44 4.26 -5.17
CA GLN A 39 -36.00 4.41 -3.82
C GLN A 39 -35.27 3.57 -2.75
N ILE A 40 -33.98 3.31 -2.96
CA ILE A 40 -33.15 2.58 -2.03
C ILE A 40 -32.91 3.47 -0.79
N PRO A 41 -33.20 2.99 0.43
CA PRO A 41 -33.03 3.78 1.64
C PRO A 41 -31.58 4.28 1.82
N TRP A 42 -31.42 5.53 2.27
CA TRP A 42 -30.12 6.21 2.36
C TRP A 42 -29.09 5.43 3.20
N TRP A 43 -29.52 4.71 4.23
CA TRP A 43 -28.64 3.92 5.09
C TRP A 43 -28.03 2.71 4.38
N THR A 44 -28.66 2.22 3.31
CA THR A 44 -28.10 1.16 2.44
C THR A 44 -27.29 1.71 1.27
N SER A 45 -27.62 2.90 0.76
CA SER A 45 -26.94 3.49 -0.39
C SER A 45 -25.60 4.12 -0.03
N VAL A 46 -25.46 4.72 1.16
CA VAL A 46 -24.21 5.37 1.60
C VAL A 46 -23.01 4.40 1.66
N PRO A 47 -23.10 3.22 2.32
CA PRO A 47 -21.99 2.26 2.34
C PRO A 47 -21.56 1.80 0.94
N VAL A 48 -22.50 1.76 0.02
CA VAL A 48 -22.32 1.26 -1.35
C VAL A 48 -21.68 2.29 -2.25
N THR A 49 -22.12 3.53 -2.14
CA THR A 49 -21.47 4.68 -2.75
C THR A 49 -20.00 4.73 -2.33
N ILE A 50 -19.73 4.52 -1.03
CA ILE A 50 -18.37 4.46 -0.49
C ILE A 50 -17.61 3.25 -1.05
N ALA A 51 -18.20 2.05 -1.04
CA ALA A 51 -17.54 0.84 -1.53
C ALA A 51 -17.24 0.90 -3.04
N ALA A 52 -18.15 1.43 -3.85
CA ALA A 52 -17.96 1.62 -5.28
C ALA A 52 -16.86 2.66 -5.55
N ALA A 53 -16.88 3.79 -4.85
CA ALA A 53 -15.82 4.79 -4.93
C ALA A 53 -14.46 4.19 -4.57
N LEU A 54 -14.35 3.48 -3.44
CA LEU A 54 -13.13 2.81 -3.01
C LEU A 54 -12.67 1.73 -4.01
N GLY A 55 -13.60 0.98 -4.61
CA GLY A 55 -13.30 -0.03 -5.62
C GLY A 55 -12.71 0.58 -6.89
N VAL A 56 -13.32 1.65 -7.39
CA VAL A 56 -12.81 2.45 -8.51
C VAL A 56 -11.44 3.04 -8.18
N THR A 57 -11.29 3.66 -7.00
CA THR A 57 -10.00 4.18 -6.52
C THR A 57 -8.94 3.09 -6.49
N TYR A 58 -9.25 1.91 -5.93
CA TYR A 58 -8.32 0.79 -5.84
C TYR A 58 -7.89 0.28 -7.23
N TRP A 59 -8.84 0.12 -8.16
CA TRP A 59 -8.57 -0.35 -9.52
C TRP A 59 -7.62 0.61 -10.26
N LEU A 60 -7.90 1.92 -10.22
CA LEU A 60 -7.05 2.95 -10.85
C LEU A 60 -5.67 3.04 -10.17
N ALA A 61 -5.63 3.05 -8.83
CA ALA A 61 -4.38 3.16 -8.06
C ALA A 61 -3.45 1.96 -8.27
N ARG A 62 -4.02 0.76 -8.45
CA ARG A 62 -3.25 -0.46 -8.77
C ARG A 62 -2.50 -0.32 -10.09
N GLY A 63 -3.15 0.23 -11.13
CA GLY A 63 -2.51 0.50 -12.42
C GLY A 63 -1.35 1.50 -12.31
N MET A 64 -1.50 2.54 -11.49
CA MET A 64 -0.47 3.57 -11.28
C MET A 64 0.75 3.06 -10.50
N THR A 65 0.56 2.15 -9.55
CA THR A 65 1.63 1.68 -8.64
C THR A 65 2.34 0.41 -9.12
N ALA A 66 1.78 -0.31 -10.09
CA ALA A 66 2.37 -1.54 -10.64
C ALA A 66 3.78 -1.35 -11.22
N PRO A 67 4.07 -0.30 -12.03
CA PRO A 67 5.42 -0.11 -12.59
C PRO A 67 6.49 0.07 -11.51
N LEU A 68 6.19 0.80 -10.43
CA LEU A 68 7.13 1.01 -9.32
C LEU A 68 7.48 -0.30 -8.60
N ARG A 69 6.52 -1.22 -8.47
CA ARG A 69 6.75 -2.56 -7.91
C ARG A 69 7.62 -3.41 -8.84
N GLU A 70 7.39 -3.34 -10.15
CA GLU A 70 8.23 -4.01 -11.16
C GLU A 70 9.67 -3.50 -11.11
N MET A 71 9.88 -2.18 -11.03
CA MET A 71 11.21 -1.57 -10.88
C MET A 71 11.90 -2.01 -9.60
N THR A 72 11.19 -2.05 -8.47
CA THR A 72 11.75 -2.50 -7.20
C THR A 72 12.19 -3.97 -7.27
N ALA A 73 11.39 -4.83 -7.89
CA ALA A 73 11.74 -6.24 -8.09
C ALA A 73 12.94 -6.41 -9.04
N ALA A 74 12.99 -5.63 -10.11
CA ALA A 74 14.12 -5.62 -11.04
C ALA A 74 15.40 -5.13 -10.37
N ALA A 75 15.35 -4.06 -9.58
CA ALA A 75 16.49 -3.55 -8.82
C ALA A 75 17.08 -4.60 -7.86
N ARG A 76 16.22 -5.36 -7.15
CA ARG A 76 16.68 -6.44 -6.26
C ARG A 76 17.36 -7.58 -7.02
N ARG A 77 16.89 -7.91 -8.22
CA ARG A 77 17.52 -8.94 -9.06
C ARG A 77 18.84 -8.47 -9.68
N MET A 78 18.92 -7.22 -10.11
CA MET A 78 20.19 -6.62 -10.54
C MET A 78 21.22 -6.60 -9.41
N ALA A 79 20.81 -6.36 -8.16
CA ALA A 79 21.71 -6.47 -7.01
C ALA A 79 22.26 -7.90 -6.80
N ALA A 80 21.59 -8.91 -7.35
CA ALA A 80 22.05 -10.30 -7.38
C ALA A 80 22.83 -10.67 -8.66
N GLY A 81 23.11 -9.70 -9.54
CA GLY A 81 23.89 -9.88 -10.77
C GLY A 81 23.09 -10.19 -12.05
N ASP A 82 21.76 -10.17 -11.99
CA ASP A 82 20.91 -10.38 -13.18
C ASP A 82 20.57 -9.03 -13.84
N TYR A 83 21.41 -8.61 -14.78
CA TYR A 83 21.29 -7.33 -15.52
C TYR A 83 20.41 -7.42 -16.78
N GLY A 84 19.92 -8.61 -17.15
CA GLY A 84 19.17 -8.82 -18.39
C GLY A 84 17.72 -8.32 -18.33
N GLN A 85 17.25 -7.94 -17.14
CA GLN A 85 15.85 -7.61 -16.94
C GLN A 85 15.50 -6.17 -17.33
N ARG A 86 14.41 -6.03 -18.10
CA ARG A 86 13.82 -4.75 -18.48
C ARG A 86 12.50 -4.53 -17.76
N VAL A 87 12.22 -3.28 -17.40
CA VAL A 87 10.92 -2.83 -16.89
C VAL A 87 10.10 -2.27 -18.06
N THR A 88 8.79 -2.53 -18.04
CA THR A 88 7.88 -1.97 -19.05
C THR A 88 7.72 -0.46 -18.88
N ALA A 89 8.14 0.33 -19.88
CA ALA A 89 8.12 1.79 -19.85
C ALA A 89 7.00 2.38 -20.72
N THR A 90 5.77 1.91 -20.54
CA THR A 90 4.60 2.30 -21.37
C THR A 90 3.99 3.65 -20.97
N SER A 91 4.23 4.11 -19.75
CA SER A 91 3.65 5.36 -19.24
C SER A 91 4.34 6.60 -19.83
N SER A 92 3.55 7.66 -20.06
CA SER A 92 4.04 8.97 -20.50
C SER A 92 4.35 9.95 -19.35
N ASP A 93 4.09 9.55 -18.10
CA ASP A 93 4.31 10.36 -16.89
C ASP A 93 5.74 10.27 -16.33
N GLU A 94 5.94 10.88 -15.15
CA GLU A 94 7.21 10.88 -14.41
C GLU A 94 7.68 9.45 -14.07
N VAL A 95 6.75 8.50 -13.87
CA VAL A 95 7.07 7.09 -13.65
C VAL A 95 7.59 6.44 -14.94
N GLY A 96 7.02 6.81 -16.09
CA GLY A 96 7.52 6.40 -17.41
C GLY A 96 8.93 6.90 -17.70
N VAL A 97 9.22 8.16 -17.35
CA VAL A 97 10.58 8.73 -17.44
C VAL A 97 11.56 7.94 -16.57
N LEU A 98 11.17 7.66 -15.33
CA LEU A 98 11.99 6.86 -14.41
C LEU A 98 12.23 5.44 -14.96
N ALA A 99 11.20 4.79 -15.51
CA ALA A 99 11.33 3.45 -16.10
C ALA A 99 12.30 3.43 -17.30
N ARG A 100 12.29 4.46 -18.15
CA ARG A 100 13.27 4.60 -19.24
C ARG A 100 14.69 4.81 -18.71
N ALA A 101 14.87 5.69 -17.72
CA ALA A 101 16.18 5.92 -17.09
C ALA A 101 16.74 4.65 -16.44
N PHE A 102 15.88 3.87 -15.77
CA PHE A 102 16.26 2.59 -15.18
C PHE A 102 16.70 1.56 -16.24
N ASN A 103 15.95 1.46 -17.36
CA ASN A 103 16.32 0.54 -18.44
C ASN A 103 17.64 0.93 -19.10
N ALA A 104 17.93 2.23 -19.23
CA ALA A 104 19.22 2.71 -19.73
C ALA A 104 20.36 2.26 -18.79
N MET A 105 20.26 2.55 -17.49
CA MET A 105 21.24 2.11 -16.49
C MET A 105 21.47 0.59 -16.49
N ALA A 106 20.38 -0.20 -16.60
CA ALA A 106 20.48 -1.65 -16.67
C ALA A 106 21.21 -2.11 -17.95
N ALA A 107 21.09 -1.37 -19.06
CA ALA A 107 21.79 -1.68 -20.30
C ALA A 107 23.29 -1.41 -20.18
N ASP A 108 23.65 -0.26 -19.62
CA ASP A 108 25.05 0.11 -19.38
C ASP A 108 25.75 -0.91 -18.48
N LEU A 109 25.08 -1.34 -17.41
CA LEU A 109 25.62 -2.33 -16.47
C LEU A 109 25.78 -3.71 -17.10
N ALA A 110 24.81 -4.15 -17.92
CA ALA A 110 24.91 -5.39 -18.68
C ALA A 110 26.07 -5.33 -19.70
N GLY A 111 26.28 -4.18 -20.34
CA GLY A 111 27.40 -3.95 -21.25
C GLY A 111 28.76 -4.09 -20.54
N ALA A 112 28.92 -3.41 -19.40
CA ALA A 112 30.14 -3.48 -18.60
C ALA A 112 30.45 -4.91 -18.09
N ASP A 113 29.43 -5.67 -17.68
CA ASP A 113 29.61 -7.07 -17.25
C ASP A 113 30.03 -7.99 -18.42
N LEU A 114 29.44 -7.80 -19.60
CA LEU A 114 29.84 -8.55 -20.81
C LEU A 114 31.30 -8.27 -21.18
N GLU A 115 31.71 -7.01 -21.17
CA GLU A 115 33.09 -6.60 -21.48
C GLU A 115 34.09 -7.19 -20.48
N ARG A 116 33.78 -7.12 -19.18
CA ARG A 116 34.58 -7.76 -18.13
C ARG A 116 34.73 -9.27 -18.34
N ARG A 117 33.64 -9.98 -18.65
CA ARG A 117 33.68 -11.43 -18.90
C ARG A 117 34.49 -11.76 -20.14
N ARG A 118 34.38 -10.96 -21.20
CA ARG A 118 35.14 -11.13 -22.44
C ARG A 118 36.63 -10.95 -22.20
N LEU A 119 37.02 -9.94 -21.41
CA LEU A 119 38.40 -9.74 -20.99
C LEU A 119 38.95 -10.98 -20.24
N VAL A 120 38.24 -11.46 -19.22
CA VAL A 120 38.66 -12.65 -18.46
C VAL A 120 38.81 -13.88 -19.35
N ALA A 121 37.88 -14.08 -20.31
CA ALA A 121 37.94 -15.19 -21.24
C ALA A 121 39.16 -15.11 -22.17
N THR A 122 39.41 -13.95 -22.79
CA THR A 122 40.56 -13.73 -23.67
C THR A 122 41.88 -13.90 -22.92
N VAL A 123 42.01 -13.30 -21.74
CA VAL A 123 43.20 -13.43 -20.89
C VAL A 123 43.49 -14.89 -20.53
N SER A 124 42.43 -15.64 -20.17
CA SER A 124 42.58 -17.06 -19.85
C SER A 124 43.05 -17.89 -21.05
N HIS A 125 42.65 -17.50 -22.27
CA HIS A 125 43.05 -18.18 -23.50
C HIS A 125 44.52 -17.89 -23.85
N GLU A 126 44.91 -16.61 -23.82
CA GLU A 126 46.28 -16.16 -24.14
C GLU A 126 47.33 -16.68 -23.17
N LEU A 127 46.98 -16.91 -21.89
CA LEU A 127 47.88 -17.52 -20.91
C LEU A 127 47.96 -19.05 -21.03
N ARG A 128 46.87 -19.72 -21.42
CA ARG A 128 46.81 -21.19 -21.46
C ARG A 128 47.70 -21.77 -22.56
N THR A 129 47.72 -21.16 -23.73
CA THR A 129 48.49 -21.64 -24.89
C THR A 129 50.00 -21.74 -24.60
N PRO A 130 50.69 -20.66 -24.15
CA PRO A 130 52.12 -20.73 -23.86
C PRO A 130 52.43 -21.64 -22.67
N LEU A 131 51.56 -21.68 -21.66
CA LEU A 131 51.73 -22.55 -20.48
C LEU A 131 51.63 -24.04 -20.86
N THR A 132 50.71 -24.39 -21.76
CA THR A 132 50.55 -25.77 -22.24
C THR A 132 51.77 -26.19 -23.06
N ALA A 133 52.29 -25.30 -23.92
CA ALA A 133 53.50 -25.56 -24.68
C ALA A 133 54.73 -25.73 -23.78
N GLN A 134 54.88 -24.88 -22.75
CA GLN A 134 55.97 -24.98 -21.78
C GLN A 134 55.90 -26.28 -20.98
N ARG A 135 54.69 -26.67 -20.54
CA ARG A 135 54.46 -27.93 -19.84
C ARG A 135 54.81 -29.12 -20.72
N ALA A 136 54.34 -29.16 -21.97
CA ALA A 136 54.64 -30.25 -22.90
C ALA A 136 56.15 -30.39 -23.17
N LEU A 137 56.86 -29.26 -23.30
CA LEU A 137 58.32 -29.27 -23.45
C LEU A 137 59.03 -29.86 -22.22
N LEU A 138 58.61 -29.44 -21.03
CA LEU A 138 59.18 -29.94 -19.77
C LEU A 138 58.84 -31.42 -19.51
N GLU A 139 57.61 -31.86 -19.83
CA GLU A 139 57.20 -33.27 -19.75
C GLU A 139 58.04 -34.13 -20.71
N ASN A 140 58.24 -33.70 -21.96
CA ASN A 140 59.10 -34.42 -22.92
C ASN A 140 60.56 -34.52 -22.47
N LEU A 141 61.07 -33.50 -21.75
CA LEU A 141 62.41 -33.52 -21.15
C LEU A 141 62.51 -34.50 -19.98
N VAL A 142 61.48 -34.56 -19.14
CA VAL A 142 61.41 -35.47 -17.98
C VAL A 142 61.23 -36.92 -18.42
N ASP A 143 60.38 -37.17 -19.42
CA ASP A 143 60.09 -38.51 -19.95
C ASP A 143 61.22 -39.06 -20.85
N GLY A 144 62.27 -38.26 -21.09
CA GLY A 144 63.43 -38.65 -21.91
C GLY A 144 63.16 -38.68 -23.41
N VAL A 145 61.98 -38.22 -23.85
CA VAL A 145 61.60 -38.08 -25.26
C VAL A 145 62.46 -37.02 -25.96
N VAL A 146 62.82 -35.96 -25.23
CA VAL A 146 63.77 -34.92 -25.65
C VAL A 146 64.97 -34.94 -24.70
N SER A 147 66.18 -34.97 -25.24
CA SER A 147 67.39 -34.94 -24.42
C SER A 147 67.59 -33.54 -23.81
N PRO A 148 67.99 -33.42 -22.53
CA PRO A 148 68.30 -32.13 -21.90
C PRO A 148 69.57 -31.52 -22.50
N SER A 149 69.41 -30.86 -23.64
CA SER A 149 70.47 -30.12 -24.34
C SER A 149 70.41 -28.63 -23.97
N ALA A 150 71.52 -27.93 -24.17
CA ALA A 150 71.57 -26.48 -23.99
C ALA A 150 70.51 -25.75 -24.85
N ASP A 151 70.10 -26.32 -26.00
CA ASP A 151 69.06 -25.75 -26.86
C ASP A 151 67.67 -25.92 -26.24
N SER A 152 67.35 -27.11 -25.74
CA SER A 152 66.04 -27.39 -25.11
C SER A 152 65.79 -26.56 -23.85
N LEU A 153 66.82 -26.35 -23.03
CA LEU A 153 66.77 -25.51 -21.83
C LEU A 153 66.63 -24.02 -22.19
N ARG A 154 67.29 -23.56 -23.27
CA ARG A 154 67.14 -22.20 -23.79
C ARG A 154 65.74 -21.96 -24.35
N SER A 155 65.13 -22.94 -25.04
CA SER A 155 63.75 -22.84 -25.50
C SER A 155 62.75 -22.78 -24.34
N ALA A 156 62.96 -23.57 -23.28
CA ALA A 156 62.13 -23.51 -22.08
C ALA A 156 62.26 -22.16 -21.34
N LEU A 157 63.48 -21.61 -21.26
CA LEU A 157 63.73 -20.29 -20.68
C LEU A 157 63.08 -19.17 -21.49
N ALA A 158 63.27 -19.16 -22.81
CA ALA A 158 62.65 -18.17 -23.70
C ALA A 158 61.12 -18.18 -23.61
N GLN A 159 60.52 -19.37 -23.45
CA GLN A 159 59.07 -19.49 -23.24
C GLN A 159 58.62 -18.93 -21.87
N ALA A 160 59.41 -19.14 -20.82
CA ALA A 160 59.15 -18.58 -19.49
C ALA A 160 59.27 -17.05 -19.47
N GLU A 161 60.30 -16.50 -20.12
CA GLU A 161 60.50 -15.06 -20.28
C GLU A 161 59.35 -14.43 -21.07
N ARG A 162 58.88 -15.08 -22.13
CA ARG A 162 57.71 -14.65 -22.90
C ARG A 162 56.43 -14.63 -22.07
N LEU A 163 56.21 -15.63 -21.22
CA LEU A 163 55.06 -15.67 -20.30
C LEU A 163 55.16 -14.56 -19.24
N SER A 164 56.37 -14.30 -18.72
CA SER A 164 56.62 -13.19 -17.80
C SER A 164 56.33 -11.83 -18.43
N GLY A 165 56.70 -11.63 -19.71
CA GLY A 165 56.36 -10.42 -20.47
C GLY A 165 54.84 -10.24 -20.60
N LEU A 166 54.11 -11.30 -20.98
CA LEU A 166 52.65 -11.26 -21.15
C LEU A 166 51.92 -10.95 -19.83
N VAL A 167 52.40 -11.48 -18.70
CA VAL A 167 51.90 -11.13 -17.36
C VAL A 167 52.22 -9.68 -17.01
N GLY A 168 53.40 -9.20 -17.36
CA GLY A 168 53.79 -7.78 -17.22
C GLY A 168 52.84 -6.85 -17.96
N ASP A 169 52.60 -7.12 -19.26
CA ASP A 169 51.68 -6.37 -20.10
C ASP A 169 50.25 -6.36 -19.53
N LEU A 170 49.80 -7.48 -18.98
CA LEU A 170 48.48 -7.61 -18.36
C LEU A 170 48.36 -6.81 -17.04
N LEU A 171 49.42 -6.79 -16.23
CA LEU A 171 49.47 -6.00 -15.00
C LEU A 171 49.53 -4.51 -15.30
N ASP A 172 50.29 -4.11 -16.33
CA ASP A 172 50.26 -2.75 -16.83
C ASP A 172 48.82 -2.41 -17.27
N LEU A 173 48.16 -3.25 -18.07
CA LEU A 173 46.77 -3.07 -18.49
C LEU A 173 45.77 -2.94 -17.31
N SER A 174 45.91 -3.73 -16.26
CA SER A 174 45.07 -3.61 -15.06
C SER A 174 45.28 -2.28 -14.33
N ARG A 175 46.48 -1.72 -14.37
CA ARG A 175 46.77 -0.40 -13.78
C ARG A 175 46.18 0.73 -14.63
N ILE A 176 46.07 0.52 -15.95
CA ILE A 176 45.36 1.42 -16.88
C ILE A 176 43.89 1.54 -16.49
N ASP A 177 43.17 0.42 -16.37
CA ASP A 177 41.73 0.39 -16.09
C ASP A 177 41.39 0.97 -14.70
N ALA A 178 42.34 0.95 -13.76
CA ALA A 178 42.19 1.56 -12.44
C ALA A 178 42.43 3.08 -12.42
N GLY A 179 43.08 3.66 -13.43
CA GLY A 179 43.34 5.10 -13.53
C GLY A 179 44.35 5.66 -12.52
N VAL A 180 45.28 4.83 -12.01
CA VAL A 180 46.12 5.14 -10.82
C VAL A 180 47.63 5.28 -11.11
N ALA A 181 48.06 5.55 -12.34
CA ALA A 181 49.49 5.78 -12.61
C ALA A 181 49.81 7.29 -12.76
N PRO A 182 50.28 7.99 -11.71
CA PRO A 182 50.85 9.33 -11.88
C PRO A 182 52.12 9.25 -12.73
N LEU A 183 52.30 10.19 -13.68
CA LEU A 183 53.51 10.30 -14.49
C LEU A 183 54.66 10.83 -13.63
N ALA A 184 55.81 10.15 -13.64
CA ALA A 184 57.05 10.65 -13.07
C ALA A 184 57.79 11.49 -14.12
N LEU A 185 57.40 12.75 -14.27
CA LEU A 185 57.94 13.63 -15.30
C LEU A 185 59.39 14.05 -14.98
N GLU A 186 60.31 13.68 -15.86
CA GLU A 186 61.72 14.07 -15.84
C GLU A 186 62.13 14.65 -17.20
N GLU A 187 63.26 15.34 -17.28
CA GLU A 187 63.80 15.84 -18.54
C GLU A 187 64.51 14.71 -19.29
N VAL A 188 63.98 14.33 -20.46
CA VAL A 188 64.48 13.22 -21.28
C VAL A 188 65.10 13.76 -22.56
N ARG A 189 66.37 13.43 -22.79
CA ARG A 189 67.04 13.65 -24.08
C ARG A 189 66.56 12.62 -25.09
N VAL A 190 65.86 13.06 -26.14
CA VAL A 190 65.22 12.15 -27.13
C VAL A 190 66.27 11.34 -27.92
N ALA A 191 67.45 11.92 -28.17
CA ALA A 191 68.54 11.22 -28.85
C ALA A 191 69.02 9.98 -28.07
N ASP A 192 69.16 10.10 -26.75
CA ASP A 192 69.64 9.00 -25.88
C ASP A 192 68.58 7.89 -25.79
N LEU A 193 67.31 8.27 -25.76
CA LEU A 193 66.17 7.35 -25.77
C LEU A 193 66.10 6.51 -27.06
N LEU A 194 66.20 7.15 -28.24
CA LEU A 194 66.13 6.44 -29.53
C LEU A 194 67.38 5.59 -29.80
N ALA A 195 68.55 6.04 -29.33
CA ALA A 195 69.77 5.25 -29.40
C ALA A 195 69.63 3.96 -28.58
N ARG A 196 69.19 4.06 -27.33
CA ARG A 196 68.94 2.89 -26.45
C ARG A 196 67.89 1.93 -27.03
N GLY A 197 66.75 2.45 -27.48
CA GLY A 197 65.70 1.61 -28.07
C GLY A 197 66.13 0.91 -29.36
N GLY A 198 66.99 1.54 -30.17
CA GLY A 198 67.58 0.92 -31.36
C GLY A 198 68.64 -0.14 -31.05
N GLU A 199 69.45 0.08 -30.01
CA GLU A 199 70.45 -0.89 -29.53
C GLU A 199 69.78 -2.14 -28.94
N GLU A 200 68.76 -1.98 -28.08
CA GLU A 200 68.03 -3.07 -27.44
C GLU A 200 67.36 -4.00 -28.46
N ALA A 201 66.75 -3.44 -29.51
CA ALA A 201 66.15 -4.23 -30.58
C ALA A 201 67.18 -4.94 -31.48
N GLY A 202 68.40 -4.39 -31.59
CA GLY A 202 69.50 -4.96 -32.37
C GLY A 202 70.15 -6.21 -31.75
N VAL A 203 69.84 -6.52 -30.47
CA VAL A 203 70.30 -7.73 -29.78
C VAL A 203 69.48 -8.97 -30.20
N GLY A 204 68.31 -8.76 -30.83
CA GLY A 204 67.44 -9.81 -31.34
C GLY A 204 67.93 -10.44 -32.65
N SER A 205 67.72 -11.75 -32.80
CA SER A 205 68.29 -12.68 -33.78
C SER A 205 67.98 -12.42 -35.28
N ARG A 206 67.53 -11.23 -35.70
CA ARG A 206 67.20 -10.88 -37.09
C ARG A 206 68.10 -9.75 -37.61
N PRO A 207 68.68 -9.88 -38.82
CA PRO A 207 69.60 -8.88 -39.36
C PRO A 207 68.84 -7.66 -39.93
N VAL A 208 68.24 -6.82 -39.08
CA VAL A 208 67.54 -5.58 -39.49
C VAL A 208 68.37 -4.37 -39.03
N ARG A 209 68.53 -3.36 -39.89
CA ARG A 209 69.30 -2.14 -39.56
C ARG A 209 68.37 -1.06 -39.01
N VAL A 210 68.57 -0.67 -37.75
CA VAL A 210 67.86 0.46 -37.14
C VAL A 210 68.69 1.73 -37.29
N ARG A 211 68.12 2.76 -37.94
CA ARG A 211 68.71 4.10 -38.04
C ARG A 211 67.83 5.10 -37.32
N HIS A 212 68.43 5.97 -36.52
CA HIS A 212 67.72 7.06 -35.85
C HIS A 212 68.28 8.41 -36.28
N ARG A 213 67.40 9.40 -36.39
CA ARG A 213 67.74 10.80 -36.68
C ARG A 213 66.90 11.70 -35.78
N VAL A 214 67.56 12.53 -34.99
CA VAL A 214 66.91 13.51 -34.12
C VAL A 214 67.33 14.90 -34.58
N ALA A 215 66.36 15.79 -34.83
CA ALA A 215 66.62 17.16 -35.25
C ALA A 215 65.74 18.14 -34.46
N PRO A 216 66.30 19.10 -33.70
CA PRO A 216 67.74 19.29 -33.43
C PRO A 216 68.30 18.18 -32.51
N ALA A 217 69.61 17.96 -32.53
CA ALA A 217 70.25 16.82 -31.85
C ALA A 217 70.18 16.88 -30.31
N ASP A 218 69.88 18.06 -29.76
CA ASP A 218 69.73 18.38 -28.35
C ASP A 218 68.26 18.45 -27.90
N LEU A 219 67.32 17.90 -28.67
CA LEU A 219 65.89 17.86 -28.31
C LEU A 219 65.67 17.19 -26.95
N THR A 220 65.24 17.97 -25.95
CA THR A 220 64.78 17.51 -24.63
C THR A 220 63.28 17.69 -24.47
N VAL A 221 62.64 16.73 -23.80
CA VAL A 221 61.20 16.72 -23.54
C VAL A 221 60.93 16.35 -22.09
N SER A 222 59.89 16.92 -21.47
CA SER A 222 59.44 16.49 -20.16
C SER A 222 58.52 15.27 -20.33
N ALA A 223 58.92 14.11 -19.83
CA ALA A 223 58.16 12.87 -19.97
C ALA A 223 58.51 11.89 -18.86
N ASP A 224 57.73 10.82 -18.70
CA ASP A 224 58.12 9.68 -17.87
C ASP A 224 59.16 8.83 -18.62
N PRO A 225 60.42 8.76 -18.17
CA PRO A 225 61.48 8.09 -18.92
C PRO A 225 61.20 6.60 -19.14
N ALA A 226 60.61 5.93 -18.16
CA ALA A 226 60.33 4.50 -18.22
C ALA A 226 59.19 4.21 -19.20
N ARG A 227 58.12 5.02 -19.18
CA ARG A 227 56.99 4.85 -20.10
C ARG A 227 57.34 5.26 -21.53
N LEU A 228 58.14 6.30 -21.71
CA LEU A 228 58.58 6.70 -23.04
C LEU A 228 59.57 5.68 -23.65
N ALA A 229 60.44 5.07 -22.84
CA ALA A 229 61.27 3.94 -23.26
C ALA A 229 60.42 2.72 -23.67
N GLN A 230 59.38 2.40 -22.90
CA GLN A 230 58.43 1.34 -23.23
C GLN A 230 57.70 1.60 -24.56
N LEU A 231 57.29 2.84 -24.83
CA LEU A 231 56.69 3.24 -26.11
C LEU A 231 57.65 3.02 -27.28
N VAL A 232 58.91 3.46 -27.14
CA VAL A 232 59.91 3.30 -28.20
C VAL A 232 60.24 1.84 -28.43
N ALA A 233 60.46 1.06 -27.36
CA ALA A 233 60.74 -0.37 -27.45
C ALA A 233 59.61 -1.12 -28.18
N ASN A 234 58.34 -0.85 -27.84
CA ASN A 234 57.20 -1.49 -28.51
C ASN A 234 57.06 -1.10 -29.98
N LEU A 235 57.34 0.15 -30.35
CA LEU A 235 57.31 0.60 -31.74
C LEU A 235 58.45 -0.03 -32.57
N VAL A 236 59.66 -0.09 -32.00
CA VAL A 236 60.83 -0.65 -32.67
C VAL A 236 60.71 -2.17 -32.80
N ASP A 237 60.26 -2.87 -31.75
CA ASP A 237 60.02 -4.33 -31.80
C ASP A 237 58.99 -4.67 -32.89
N ASN A 238 57.90 -3.92 -32.97
CA ASN A 238 56.90 -4.07 -34.02
C ASN A 238 57.51 -3.85 -35.42
N ALA A 239 58.26 -2.75 -35.61
CA ALA A 239 58.89 -2.41 -36.87
C ALA A 239 59.93 -3.46 -37.32
N VAL A 240 60.78 -3.95 -36.41
CA VAL A 240 61.79 -4.99 -36.68
C VAL A 240 61.13 -6.33 -37.01
N ARG A 241 60.06 -6.68 -36.31
CA ARG A 241 59.36 -7.95 -36.52
C ARG A 241 58.65 -8.05 -37.87
N HIS A 242 58.11 -6.94 -38.36
CA HIS A 242 57.40 -6.88 -39.64
C HIS A 242 58.30 -6.50 -40.82
N SER A 243 59.56 -6.11 -40.56
CA SER A 243 60.55 -5.88 -41.61
C SER A 243 61.08 -7.20 -42.22
N PRO A 244 61.36 -7.23 -43.54
CA PRO A 244 62.06 -8.35 -44.17
C PRO A 244 63.52 -8.46 -43.67
N PRO A 245 64.18 -9.63 -43.77
CA PRO A 245 65.59 -9.79 -43.45
C PRO A 245 66.44 -8.78 -44.24
N TYR A 246 67.42 -8.13 -43.58
CA TYR A 246 68.25 -7.05 -44.13
C TYR A 246 67.54 -5.73 -44.44
N GLY A 247 66.26 -5.59 -44.06
CA GLY A 247 65.50 -4.34 -44.14
C GLY A 247 66.00 -3.24 -43.20
N GLU A 248 65.48 -2.03 -43.38
CA GLU A 248 65.81 -0.85 -42.58
C GLU A 248 64.60 -0.35 -41.78
N VAL A 249 64.81 -0.05 -40.49
CA VAL A 249 63.86 0.67 -39.63
C VAL A 249 64.40 2.07 -39.39
N ARG A 250 63.62 3.09 -39.73
CA ARG A 250 63.98 4.51 -39.61
C ARG A 250 63.17 5.16 -38.50
N LEU A 251 63.84 5.72 -37.51
CA LEU A 251 63.27 6.50 -36.40
C LEU A 251 63.64 7.98 -36.60
N GLU A 252 62.65 8.84 -36.83
CA GLU A 252 62.86 10.27 -37.02
C GLU A 252 62.11 11.07 -35.95
N ALA A 253 62.85 11.80 -35.12
CA ALA A 253 62.27 12.70 -34.12
C ALA A 253 62.52 14.17 -34.47
N ARG A 254 61.47 14.98 -34.41
CA ARG A 254 61.52 16.42 -34.69
C ARG A 254 60.48 17.20 -33.87
N PRO A 255 60.73 18.49 -33.55
CA PRO A 255 59.68 19.36 -33.05
C PRO A 255 58.61 19.57 -34.13
N GLU A 256 57.36 19.76 -33.70
CA GLU A 256 56.22 20.13 -34.54
C GLU A 256 55.70 21.50 -34.10
N SER A 257 54.97 22.21 -34.96
CA SER A 257 54.46 23.55 -34.65
C SER A 257 53.61 23.55 -33.37
N GLY A 258 54.02 24.31 -32.35
CA GLY A 258 53.43 24.33 -31.01
C GLY A 258 54.35 23.69 -29.95
N ASP A 259 53.85 23.50 -28.73
CA ASP A 259 54.57 22.80 -27.63
C ASP A 259 54.49 21.27 -27.82
N ARG A 260 54.85 20.77 -29.02
CA ARG A 260 54.74 19.35 -29.39
C ARG A 260 55.95 18.86 -30.20
N TRP A 261 56.21 17.56 -30.14
CA TRP A 261 57.22 16.86 -30.92
C TRP A 261 56.63 15.59 -31.55
N VAL A 262 57.25 15.15 -32.63
CA VAL A 262 56.82 14.00 -33.43
C VAL A 262 57.93 12.97 -33.50
N LEU A 263 57.57 11.70 -33.30
CA LEU A 263 58.37 10.53 -33.57
C LEU A 263 57.72 9.75 -34.73
N ASP A 264 58.39 9.73 -35.88
CA ASP A 264 58.03 8.96 -37.06
C ASP A 264 58.84 7.64 -37.05
N VAL A 265 58.15 6.50 -37.02
CA VAL A 265 58.75 5.15 -37.10
C VAL A 265 58.33 4.52 -38.43
N ARG A 266 59.30 4.23 -39.28
CA ARG A 266 59.09 3.62 -40.60
C ARG A 266 59.84 2.32 -40.74
N ASP A 267 59.19 1.30 -41.25
CA ASP A 267 59.81 0.02 -41.62
C ASP A 267 59.70 -0.26 -43.13
N ASP A 268 60.34 -1.33 -43.58
CA ASP A 268 60.27 -1.83 -44.95
C ASP A 268 59.32 -3.06 -45.07
N GLY A 269 58.39 -3.23 -44.12
CA GLY A 269 57.43 -4.34 -44.04
C GLY A 269 56.27 -4.25 -45.04
N PRO A 270 55.19 -5.04 -44.89
CA PRO A 270 54.07 -5.06 -45.83
C PRO A 270 53.15 -3.82 -45.76
N GLY A 271 53.33 -2.94 -44.78
CA GLY A 271 52.48 -1.76 -44.58
C GLY A 271 51.19 -2.04 -43.83
N ILE A 272 50.43 -0.99 -43.52
CA ILE A 272 49.15 -1.07 -42.80
C ILE A 272 48.01 -0.57 -43.71
N PRO A 273 47.03 -1.42 -44.06
CA PRO A 273 45.84 -1.02 -44.82
C PRO A 273 44.98 0.02 -44.11
N ALA A 274 44.28 0.86 -44.88
CA ALA A 274 43.44 1.93 -44.33
C ALA A 274 42.31 1.44 -43.41
N ASP A 275 41.73 0.26 -43.69
CA ASP A 275 40.69 -0.37 -42.88
C ASP A 275 41.22 -0.96 -41.56
N GLN A 276 42.55 -1.10 -41.43
CA GLN A 276 43.21 -1.63 -40.25
C GLN A 276 43.91 -0.55 -39.42
N ALA A 277 44.12 0.65 -39.97
CA ALA A 277 44.89 1.74 -39.35
C ALA A 277 44.42 2.14 -37.95
N GLU A 278 43.11 2.11 -37.67
CA GLU A 278 42.60 2.37 -36.31
C GLU A 278 42.57 1.11 -35.43
N ARG A 279 42.35 -0.06 -36.04
CA ARG A 279 42.17 -1.35 -35.35
C ARG A 279 43.47 -1.95 -34.84
N VAL A 280 44.63 -1.61 -35.43
CA VAL A 280 45.94 -2.08 -34.95
C VAL A 280 46.28 -1.60 -33.54
N PHE A 281 45.61 -0.57 -33.04
CA PHE A 281 45.76 -0.07 -31.67
C PHE A 281 44.71 -0.61 -30.70
N GLU A 282 43.76 -1.45 -31.16
CA GLU A 282 42.81 -2.14 -30.27
C GLU A 282 43.51 -3.25 -29.48
N ARG A 283 43.00 -3.55 -28.28
CA ARG A 283 43.51 -4.65 -27.44
C ARG A 283 43.34 -5.97 -28.22
N PHE A 284 44.42 -6.73 -28.39
CA PHE A 284 44.42 -8.01 -29.12
C PHE A 284 44.07 -7.86 -30.62
N GLY A 285 44.39 -6.72 -31.23
CA GLY A 285 44.15 -6.45 -32.64
C GLY A 285 44.78 -7.50 -33.57
N THR A 286 43.98 -8.05 -34.48
CA THR A 286 44.33 -9.13 -35.40
C THR A 286 45.20 -8.64 -36.57
N GLY A 287 46.51 -8.69 -36.40
CA GLY A 287 47.46 -8.74 -37.53
C GLY A 287 47.96 -10.17 -37.71
N SER A 288 47.39 -10.88 -38.70
CA SER A 288 47.80 -12.19 -39.27
C SER A 288 48.60 -13.16 -38.38
N ASP A 289 48.01 -14.33 -38.11
CA ASP A 289 48.44 -15.44 -37.23
C ASP A 289 49.88 -16.00 -37.41
N ASP A 290 50.71 -15.46 -38.29
CA ASP A 290 52.03 -15.99 -38.64
C ASP A 290 53.20 -15.38 -37.85
N GLY A 291 52.95 -14.51 -36.86
CA GLY A 291 54.00 -13.95 -36.00
C GLY A 291 53.60 -13.97 -34.54
N GLY A 292 54.40 -14.57 -33.66
CA GLY A 292 54.10 -14.74 -32.23
C GLY A 292 54.19 -13.49 -31.34
N GLY A 293 53.25 -12.55 -31.47
CA GLY A 293 53.11 -11.38 -30.58
C GLY A 293 51.84 -11.40 -29.75
N THR A 294 51.83 -10.67 -28.62
CA THR A 294 50.70 -10.61 -27.68
C THR A 294 49.55 -9.71 -28.15
N GLY A 295 49.72 -8.94 -29.23
CA GLY A 295 48.72 -7.96 -29.70
C GLY A 295 48.46 -6.81 -28.73
N LEU A 296 49.31 -6.65 -27.70
CA LEU A 296 49.18 -5.62 -26.65
C LEU A 296 50.15 -4.46 -26.85
N GLY A 297 51.27 -4.64 -27.55
CA GLY A 297 52.33 -3.64 -27.69
C GLY A 297 51.85 -2.30 -28.26
N LEU A 298 51.11 -2.29 -29.38
CA LEU A 298 50.59 -1.06 -29.97
C LEU A 298 49.44 -0.42 -29.14
N ALA A 299 48.68 -1.23 -28.39
CA ALA A 299 47.70 -0.71 -27.43
C ALA A 299 48.39 0.00 -26.25
N ILE A 300 49.54 -0.51 -25.79
CA ILE A 300 50.39 0.15 -24.78
C ILE A 300 50.96 1.47 -25.33
N VAL A 301 51.42 1.49 -26.59
CA VAL A 301 51.88 2.73 -27.25
C VAL A 301 50.79 3.80 -27.23
N ARG A 302 49.56 3.45 -27.64
CA ARG A 302 48.41 4.38 -27.62
C ARG A 302 48.13 4.89 -26.21
N TRP A 303 48.19 4.03 -25.21
CA TRP A 303 48.01 4.43 -23.82
C TRP A 303 49.09 5.36 -23.29
N VAL A 304 50.38 5.09 -23.56
CA VAL A 304 51.48 5.98 -23.16
C VAL A 304 51.30 7.34 -23.83
N CYS A 305 50.89 7.38 -25.10
CA CYS A 305 50.56 8.63 -25.78
C CYS A 305 49.43 9.39 -25.08
N ASP A 306 48.32 8.71 -24.78
CA ASP A 306 47.15 9.31 -24.13
C ASP A 306 47.48 9.84 -22.73
N LEU A 307 48.30 9.12 -21.94
CA LEU A 307 48.79 9.57 -20.63
C LEU A 307 49.57 10.88 -20.72
N HIS A 308 50.41 11.02 -21.75
CA HIS A 308 51.21 12.22 -21.98
C HIS A 308 50.43 13.31 -22.73
N GLY A 309 49.13 13.17 -22.98
CA GLY A 309 48.33 14.16 -23.73
C GLY A 309 48.69 14.27 -25.23
N GLY A 310 49.27 13.21 -25.77
CA GLY A 310 49.62 13.04 -27.17
C GLY A 310 48.66 12.13 -27.93
N ARG A 311 49.06 11.69 -29.12
CA ARG A 311 48.35 10.73 -29.98
C ARG A 311 49.32 9.86 -30.76
N VAL A 312 48.85 8.70 -31.20
CA VAL A 312 49.54 7.83 -32.16
C VAL A 312 48.64 7.56 -33.35
N GLU A 313 49.20 7.58 -34.55
CA GLU A 313 48.51 7.38 -35.82
C GLU A 313 49.29 6.38 -36.67
N ALA A 314 48.60 5.42 -37.29
CA ALA A 314 49.17 4.60 -38.35
C ALA A 314 48.81 5.26 -39.69
N LEU A 315 49.80 5.76 -40.42
CA LEU A 315 49.57 6.37 -41.71
C LEU A 315 49.35 5.26 -42.74
N PRO A 316 48.18 5.21 -43.41
CA PRO A 316 47.85 4.11 -44.31
C PRO A 316 48.86 3.99 -45.46
N THR A 317 49.31 2.77 -45.72
CA THR A 317 50.18 2.48 -46.86
C THR A 317 49.34 2.42 -48.14
N ALA A 318 49.73 3.15 -49.20
CA ALA A 318 49.03 3.12 -50.48
C ALA A 318 49.08 1.72 -51.11
N PRO A 319 48.04 1.27 -51.84
CA PRO A 319 48.03 -0.05 -52.48
C PRO A 319 49.26 -0.25 -53.39
N GLY A 320 50.09 -1.25 -53.09
CA GLY A 320 51.32 -1.56 -53.84
C GLY A 320 52.59 -0.88 -53.33
N ALA A 321 52.51 0.01 -52.33
CA ALA A 321 53.66 0.50 -51.59
C ALA A 321 54.02 -0.45 -50.44
N THR A 322 55.30 -0.47 -50.06
CA THR A 322 55.83 -1.24 -48.93
C THR A 322 56.24 -0.31 -47.80
N GLY A 323 56.17 -0.79 -46.58
CA GLY A 323 56.56 -0.11 -45.35
C GLY A 323 55.38 0.40 -44.54
N ALA A 324 55.36 0.10 -43.24
CA ALA A 324 54.44 0.72 -42.30
C ALA A 324 55.03 2.03 -41.76
N HIS A 325 54.16 3.02 -41.53
CA HIS A 325 54.56 4.29 -40.95
C HIS A 325 53.67 4.61 -39.74
N LEU A 326 54.25 4.49 -38.55
CA LEU A 326 53.62 4.90 -37.30
C LEU A 326 54.14 6.28 -36.88
N ARG A 327 53.22 7.18 -36.57
CA ARG A 327 53.52 8.55 -36.12
C ARG A 327 53.01 8.75 -34.71
N VAL A 328 53.91 9.11 -33.80
CA VAL A 328 53.58 9.53 -32.43
C VAL A 328 53.76 11.04 -32.32
N THR A 329 52.74 11.74 -31.81
CA THR A 329 52.80 13.18 -31.53
C THR A 329 52.55 13.40 -30.05
N LEU A 330 53.54 13.93 -29.32
CA LEU A 330 53.47 14.18 -27.89
C LEU A 330 53.75 15.66 -27.58
N PRO A 331 53.22 16.24 -26.49
CA PRO A 331 53.64 17.55 -26.03
C PRO A 331 55.09 17.53 -25.52
N THR A 332 55.80 18.64 -25.68
CA THR A 332 57.14 18.85 -25.11
C THR A 332 57.07 19.03 -23.60
N THR A 333 55.94 19.56 -23.08
CA THR A 333 55.60 19.60 -21.65
C THR A 333 54.17 19.09 -21.42
N PRO A 334 53.96 17.86 -20.92
CA PRO A 334 52.63 17.31 -20.69
C PRO A 334 51.94 18.00 -19.50
N THR A 335 50.74 18.56 -19.73
CA THR A 335 49.83 18.99 -18.66
C THR A 335 49.13 17.75 -18.10
N ALA A 336 49.23 17.50 -16.80
CA ALA A 336 48.56 16.36 -16.15
C ALA A 336 47.02 16.53 -16.13
N GLU A 337 46.36 16.37 -17.28
CA GLU A 337 44.90 16.28 -17.37
C GLU A 337 44.46 14.85 -17.70
N ARG A 338 43.38 14.40 -17.06
CA ARG A 338 42.81 13.06 -17.27
C ARG A 338 42.37 12.86 -18.73
N PRO A 339 42.52 11.66 -19.31
CA PRO A 339 42.17 11.40 -20.71
C PRO A 339 40.69 11.67 -21.04
N THR A 340 40.44 12.33 -22.17
CA THR A 340 39.11 12.78 -22.61
C THR A 340 38.19 11.65 -23.07
N HIS A 341 38.73 10.50 -23.50
CA HIS A 341 37.94 9.35 -23.93
C HIS A 341 37.23 8.62 -22.77
N LEU A 342 37.66 8.84 -21.52
CA LEU A 342 36.96 8.38 -20.30
C LEU A 342 35.79 9.31 -19.89
N ARG A 343 35.61 10.46 -20.55
CA ARG A 343 34.47 11.38 -20.30
C ARG A 343 33.20 11.02 -21.09
N ALA A 344 33.22 10.02 -21.97
CA ALA A 344 32.12 9.68 -22.88
C ALA A 344 30.89 9.00 -22.21
N GLY A 345 30.58 9.36 -20.96
CA GLY A 345 29.31 9.03 -20.27
C GLY A 345 28.43 10.26 -19.99
N ALA A 346 28.88 11.47 -20.31
CA ALA A 346 28.08 12.68 -20.16
C ALA A 346 27.27 12.95 -21.45
N ILE A 347 25.96 12.85 -21.31
CA ILE A 347 24.90 13.03 -22.32
C ILE A 347 25.20 14.25 -23.23
N ALA A 348 25.64 13.99 -24.46
CA ALA A 348 25.52 14.93 -25.56
C ALA A 348 24.21 14.61 -26.30
N ALA A 349 23.22 15.48 -26.15
CA ALA A 349 21.99 15.44 -26.92
C ALA A 349 22.35 15.60 -28.42
N ARG A 350 22.07 14.58 -29.24
CA ARG A 350 22.07 14.72 -30.70
C ARG A 350 20.69 15.17 -31.18
N PRO A 351 20.61 16.06 -32.18
CA PRO A 351 19.36 16.35 -32.88
C PRO A 351 18.91 15.13 -33.67
N THR A 352 17.60 14.95 -33.70
CA THR A 352 16.86 13.97 -34.49
C THR A 352 17.12 14.18 -35.98
N GLU A 353 17.59 13.14 -36.68
CA GLU A 353 17.51 13.09 -38.14
C GLU A 353 16.99 11.71 -38.55
N GLU A 354 15.89 11.73 -39.29
CA GLU A 354 15.17 10.58 -39.84
C GLU A 354 16.06 9.79 -40.80
N ALA A 355 16.13 8.48 -40.62
CA ALA A 355 16.59 7.58 -41.66
C ALA A 355 15.84 6.24 -41.59
N THR A 356 14.97 6.10 -42.59
CA THR A 356 14.30 4.93 -43.16
C THR A 356 14.96 3.56 -42.93
N MET A 357 14.17 2.60 -42.46
CA MET A 357 14.46 1.18 -42.45
C MET A 357 14.50 0.61 -43.88
N PRO A 358 15.36 -0.40 -44.14
CA PRO A 358 14.95 -1.52 -44.96
C PRO A 358 14.92 -2.81 -44.15
N THR A 359 13.81 -3.50 -44.36
CA THR A 359 13.47 -4.86 -43.96
C THR A 359 14.58 -5.86 -44.31
N SER A 360 14.92 -6.78 -43.41
CA SER A 360 15.64 -8.01 -43.76
C SER A 360 15.14 -9.18 -42.91
N THR A 361 14.51 -10.08 -43.65
CA THR A 361 14.03 -11.43 -43.40
C THR A 361 14.82 -12.28 -42.40
N THR A 362 14.07 -12.82 -41.45
CA THR A 362 14.38 -13.96 -40.58
C THR A 362 14.61 -15.23 -41.42
N THR A 363 15.77 -15.87 -41.29
CA THR A 363 15.93 -17.29 -41.64
C THR A 363 16.27 -18.07 -40.39
N THR A 364 15.40 -19.04 -40.12
CA THR A 364 15.41 -19.99 -39.01
C THR A 364 16.53 -21.02 -39.19
N GLY A 365 17.37 -21.19 -38.16
CA GLY A 365 18.31 -22.30 -38.06
C GLY A 365 18.46 -22.71 -36.60
N ALA A 366 17.91 -23.87 -36.24
CA ALA A 366 18.02 -24.48 -34.92
C ALA A 366 19.44 -25.05 -34.69
N PRO A 367 19.97 -25.06 -33.44
CA PRO A 367 21.18 -25.80 -33.14
C PRO A 367 20.85 -27.18 -32.56
N THR A 368 21.44 -28.19 -33.17
CA THR A 368 21.60 -29.56 -32.67
C THR A 368 22.62 -29.64 -31.54
N SER A 369 22.41 -30.65 -30.69
CA SER A 369 23.00 -30.95 -29.40
C SER A 369 24.41 -31.56 -29.39
N GLY A 370 25.20 -31.19 -28.36
CA GLY A 370 26.14 -32.07 -27.63
C GLY A 370 27.61 -31.60 -27.52
N PRO A 371 28.39 -32.01 -26.49
CA PRO A 371 28.06 -32.45 -25.13
C PRO A 371 28.70 -31.57 -24.03
N ALA A 372 28.19 -31.74 -22.81
CA ALA A 372 28.55 -31.01 -21.60
C ALA A 372 29.90 -31.41 -21.01
N VAL A 373 30.67 -30.42 -20.54
CA VAL A 373 31.82 -30.59 -19.65
C VAL A 373 31.45 -30.02 -18.28
N THR A 374 31.37 -30.90 -17.29
CA THR A 374 31.22 -30.61 -15.85
C THR A 374 32.49 -29.98 -15.27
N PRO A 375 32.41 -28.89 -14.48
CA PRO A 375 33.49 -28.47 -13.60
C PRO A 375 33.36 -29.08 -12.19
N PRO A 376 34.47 -29.19 -11.42
CA PRO A 376 34.54 -30.01 -10.23
C PRO A 376 33.87 -29.36 -9.01
N SER A 377 33.25 -30.22 -8.21
CA SER A 377 32.63 -29.99 -6.92
C SER A 377 33.65 -29.76 -5.80
N GLY A 378 33.57 -28.59 -5.16
CA GLY A 378 34.08 -28.34 -3.81
C GLY A 378 32.92 -27.83 -2.92
N PRO A 379 32.81 -28.24 -1.64
CA PRO A 379 31.64 -27.95 -0.84
C PRO A 379 31.72 -26.52 -0.27
N VAL A 380 31.09 -25.57 -0.95
CA VAL A 380 30.66 -24.33 -0.30
C VAL A 380 29.38 -24.66 0.44
N ALA A 381 29.44 -24.64 1.78
CA ALA A 381 28.28 -24.85 2.63
C ALA A 381 27.15 -23.87 2.23
N PRO A 382 25.92 -24.35 1.99
CA PRO A 382 24.81 -23.47 1.67
C PRO A 382 24.48 -22.65 2.92
N VAL A 383 24.64 -21.32 2.82
CA VAL A 383 23.90 -20.41 3.70
C VAL A 383 22.42 -20.77 3.53
N PRO A 384 21.70 -21.16 4.59
CA PRO A 384 20.30 -21.52 4.45
C PRO A 384 19.57 -20.31 3.86
N PRO A 385 18.74 -20.49 2.82
CA PRO A 385 17.92 -19.40 2.35
C PRO A 385 17.05 -18.98 3.53
N ALA A 386 17.23 -17.75 4.00
CA ALA A 386 16.28 -17.12 4.90
C ALA A 386 14.90 -17.36 4.29
N ALA A 387 14.06 -18.13 4.98
CA ALA A 387 12.79 -18.61 4.48
C ALA A 387 12.02 -17.44 3.88
N ALA A 388 12.01 -17.36 2.55
CA ALA A 388 11.15 -16.47 1.81
C ALA A 388 9.74 -17.05 1.97
N GLY A 389 9.06 -16.65 3.03
CA GLY A 389 7.62 -16.82 3.12
C GLY A 389 6.97 -16.24 1.86
N PRO A 390 5.88 -16.86 1.36
CA PRO A 390 5.24 -16.40 0.15
C PRO A 390 4.58 -15.04 0.42
N GLY A 391 5.21 -13.95 -0.02
CA GLY A 391 4.62 -12.60 -0.03
C GLY A 391 5.43 -11.49 0.64
N ALA A 392 6.74 -11.39 0.44
CA ALA A 392 7.46 -10.16 0.79
C ALA A 392 7.13 -9.05 -0.22
N GLY A 393 5.98 -8.41 -0.02
CA GLY A 393 5.56 -7.21 -0.73
C GLY A 393 6.52 -6.03 -0.53
N GLY A 394 6.25 -4.92 -1.22
CA GLY A 394 7.11 -3.73 -1.19
C GLY A 394 7.22 -3.09 0.21
N PRO A 395 8.00 -2.00 0.38
CA PRO A 395 8.14 -1.32 1.68
C PRO A 395 6.81 -0.92 2.34
N GLY A 396 5.79 -0.60 1.54
CA GLY A 396 4.43 -0.32 2.02
C GLY A 396 3.68 -1.57 2.53
N ASP A 397 3.94 -2.75 1.96
CA ASP A 397 3.35 -4.00 2.43
C ASP A 397 3.97 -4.40 3.78
N VAL A 398 5.24 -4.09 4.06
CA VAL A 398 5.89 -4.39 5.35
C VAL A 398 5.26 -3.63 6.53
N VAL A 399 4.88 -2.36 6.34
CA VAL A 399 4.22 -1.56 7.39
C VAL A 399 2.80 -2.08 7.64
N VAL A 400 2.06 -2.35 6.57
CA VAL A 400 0.69 -2.88 6.66
C VAL A 400 0.70 -4.29 7.24
N ASP A 401 1.62 -5.17 6.85
CA ASP A 401 1.73 -6.54 7.37
C ASP A 401 2.19 -6.57 8.83
N ARG A 402 3.02 -5.60 9.25
CA ARG A 402 3.36 -5.41 10.67
C ARG A 402 2.15 -4.96 11.49
N PHE A 403 1.28 -4.13 10.93
CA PHE A 403 0.05 -3.68 11.60
C PHE A 403 -1.08 -4.75 11.52
N TRP A 404 -1.15 -5.45 10.41
CA TRP A 404 -2.23 -6.36 10.02
C TRP A 404 -1.66 -7.67 9.48
N PRO A 405 -1.13 -8.53 10.38
CA PRO A 405 -0.48 -9.76 9.96
C PRO A 405 -1.48 -10.75 9.33
N GLU A 406 -1.09 -11.40 8.24
CA GLU A 406 -1.77 -12.55 7.64
C GLU A 406 -0.99 -13.84 7.98
N PRO A 407 -1.35 -14.59 9.04
CA PRO A 407 -0.57 -15.74 9.49
C PRO A 407 -0.70 -16.94 8.55
N ASP A 408 -1.85 -17.10 7.88
CA ASP A 408 -2.14 -18.22 6.99
C ASP A 408 -3.01 -17.77 5.80
N GLY A 409 -2.40 -17.62 4.63
CA GLY A 409 -3.09 -17.31 3.38
C GLY A 409 -3.86 -18.49 2.75
N ARG A 410 -4.24 -19.49 3.55
CA ARG A 410 -4.89 -20.72 3.05
C ARG A 410 -6.32 -20.39 2.60
N PRO A 411 -6.76 -20.90 1.43
CA PRO A 411 -8.11 -20.67 0.94
C PRO A 411 -9.14 -21.31 1.91
N ARG A 412 -10.16 -20.54 2.30
CA ARG A 412 -11.23 -21.00 3.20
C ARG A 412 -12.56 -21.02 2.46
N VAL A 413 -12.75 -22.02 1.60
CA VAL A 413 -13.94 -22.15 0.75
C VAL A 413 -15.23 -22.17 1.58
N GLY A 414 -15.23 -22.82 2.74
CA GLY A 414 -16.40 -22.86 3.64
C GLY A 414 -16.85 -21.47 4.13
N VAL A 415 -15.92 -20.54 4.36
CA VAL A 415 -16.24 -19.16 4.78
C VAL A 415 -16.86 -18.37 3.63
N LEU A 416 -16.32 -18.54 2.41
CA LEU A 416 -16.87 -17.92 1.21
C LEU A 416 -18.28 -18.42 0.92
N VAL A 417 -18.50 -19.73 0.99
CA VAL A 417 -19.82 -20.35 0.78
C VAL A 417 -20.82 -19.90 1.85
N ALA A 418 -20.42 -19.86 3.13
CA ALA A 418 -21.28 -19.38 4.20
C ALA A 418 -21.67 -17.90 4.01
N ALA A 419 -20.71 -17.03 3.72
CA ALA A 419 -20.98 -15.62 3.47
C ALA A 419 -21.87 -15.41 2.23
N ALA A 420 -21.63 -16.14 1.14
CA ALA A 420 -22.49 -16.12 -0.04
C ALA A 420 -23.90 -16.65 0.26
N SER A 421 -24.03 -17.68 1.11
CA SER A 421 -25.33 -18.22 1.52
C SER A 421 -26.12 -17.21 2.37
N ILE A 422 -25.46 -16.49 3.29
CA ILE A 422 -26.07 -15.40 4.08
C ILE A 422 -26.52 -14.27 3.16
N GLY A 423 -25.66 -13.87 2.20
CA GLY A 423 -26.02 -12.87 1.19
C GLY A 423 -27.20 -13.29 0.33
N LEU A 424 -27.24 -14.56 -0.09
CA LEU A 424 -28.33 -15.10 -0.91
C LEU A 424 -29.64 -15.16 -0.12
N PHE A 425 -29.58 -15.60 1.12
CA PHE A 425 -30.72 -15.59 2.01
C PHE A 425 -31.28 -14.17 2.17
N ALA A 426 -30.42 -13.18 2.44
CA ALA A 426 -30.83 -11.78 2.53
C ALA A 426 -31.45 -11.27 1.22
N ALA A 427 -30.82 -11.54 0.07
CA ALA A 427 -31.30 -11.14 -1.25
C ALA A 427 -32.69 -11.70 -1.58
N LEU A 428 -32.98 -12.93 -1.18
CA LEU A 428 -34.28 -13.55 -1.44
C LEU A 428 -35.37 -13.02 -0.51
N THR A 429 -35.01 -12.71 0.74
CA THR A 429 -35.98 -12.47 1.82
C THR A 429 -36.18 -11.00 2.19
N TRP A 430 -35.21 -10.10 2.02
CA TRP A 430 -35.31 -8.72 2.52
C TRP A 430 -35.92 -7.73 1.51
N VAL A 431 -35.77 -7.97 0.20
CA VAL A 431 -36.26 -7.04 -0.82
C VAL A 431 -37.80 -6.90 -0.72
N GLN A 432 -38.28 -5.66 -0.73
CA GLN A 432 -39.70 -5.28 -0.55
C GLN A 432 -40.30 -5.65 0.82
N ARG A 433 -39.47 -5.88 1.85
CA ARG A 433 -39.93 -6.12 3.22
C ARG A 433 -39.39 -5.10 4.20
N GLU A 434 -40.17 -4.81 5.23
CA GLU A 434 -39.73 -4.00 6.36
C GLU A 434 -38.71 -4.74 7.24
N ILE A 435 -38.02 -3.97 8.09
CA ILE A 435 -37.05 -4.52 9.06
C ILE A 435 -37.80 -5.36 10.10
N GLY A 436 -37.28 -6.56 10.39
CA GLY A 436 -37.97 -7.52 11.25
C GLY A 436 -37.15 -8.78 11.56
N LEU A 437 -37.83 -9.92 11.62
CA LEU A 437 -37.24 -11.24 11.89
C LEU A 437 -36.10 -11.60 10.94
N VAL A 438 -36.29 -11.45 9.63
CA VAL A 438 -35.25 -11.74 8.62
C VAL A 438 -33.99 -10.93 8.86
N THR A 439 -34.10 -9.62 9.12
CA THR A 439 -32.94 -8.76 9.40
C THR A 439 -32.16 -9.27 10.60
N THR A 440 -32.87 -9.67 11.66
CA THR A 440 -32.27 -10.27 12.86
C THR A 440 -31.55 -11.58 12.54
N LEU A 441 -32.18 -12.48 11.78
CA LEU A 441 -31.59 -13.76 11.39
C LEU A 441 -30.32 -13.57 10.55
N VAL A 442 -30.34 -12.62 9.60
CA VAL A 442 -29.17 -12.27 8.78
C VAL A 442 -28.03 -11.75 9.64
N MET A 443 -28.31 -10.82 10.57
CA MET A 443 -27.30 -10.27 11.47
C MET A 443 -26.72 -11.34 12.42
N LEU A 444 -27.56 -12.20 12.98
CA LEU A 444 -27.12 -13.31 13.84
C LEU A 444 -26.32 -14.35 13.06
N ALA A 445 -26.70 -14.67 11.82
CA ALA A 445 -25.95 -15.59 10.96
C ALA A 445 -24.57 -15.02 10.59
N ALA A 446 -24.50 -13.73 10.24
CA ALA A 446 -23.23 -13.04 9.98
C ALA A 446 -22.36 -13.01 11.25
N GLY A 447 -22.93 -12.68 12.41
CA GLY A 447 -22.24 -12.71 13.70
C GLY A 447 -21.75 -14.11 14.08
N ALA A 448 -22.55 -15.15 13.84
CA ALA A 448 -22.18 -16.54 14.07
C ALA A 448 -21.04 -16.98 13.15
N LEU A 449 -21.08 -16.60 11.86
CA LEU A 449 -19.96 -16.83 10.94
C LEU A 449 -18.68 -16.19 11.48
N MET A 450 -18.72 -14.92 11.85
CA MET A 450 -17.57 -14.21 12.44
C MET A 450 -17.05 -14.90 13.70
N TRP A 451 -17.95 -15.34 14.57
CA TRP A 451 -17.60 -16.04 15.81
C TRP A 451 -16.92 -17.40 15.58
N THR A 452 -17.44 -18.20 14.64
CA THR A 452 -16.91 -19.54 14.36
C THR A 452 -15.47 -19.49 13.87
N VAL A 453 -15.11 -18.45 13.11
CA VAL A 453 -13.79 -18.24 12.54
C VAL A 453 -12.88 -17.35 13.38
N ALA A 454 -13.41 -16.71 14.43
CA ALA A 454 -12.66 -15.78 15.26
C ALA A 454 -11.45 -16.44 15.94
N ARG A 455 -10.26 -15.85 15.74
CA ARG A 455 -9.00 -16.35 16.30
C ARG A 455 -9.03 -16.50 17.82
N HIS A 456 -9.73 -15.60 18.51
CA HIS A 456 -9.81 -15.55 19.98
C HIS A 456 -11.23 -15.81 20.51
N ARG A 457 -12.01 -16.68 19.87
CA ARG A 457 -13.43 -16.93 20.21
C ARG A 457 -13.74 -17.34 21.66
N ARG A 458 -12.76 -17.88 22.40
CA ARG A 458 -12.92 -18.30 23.81
C ARG A 458 -12.53 -17.23 24.82
N HIS A 459 -11.96 -16.11 24.37
CA HIS A 459 -11.52 -15.06 25.28
C HIS A 459 -12.73 -14.34 25.89
N PRO A 460 -12.78 -14.11 27.22
CA PRO A 460 -13.99 -13.62 27.91
C PRO A 460 -14.46 -12.27 27.38
N TRP A 461 -13.55 -11.37 27.00
CA TRP A 461 -13.89 -10.09 26.36
C TRP A 461 -14.59 -10.27 25.01
N THR A 462 -14.05 -11.14 24.14
CA THR A 462 -14.64 -11.43 22.83
C THR A 462 -16.00 -12.08 23.01
N VAL A 463 -16.16 -12.90 24.05
CA VAL A 463 -17.44 -13.51 24.40
C VAL A 463 -18.48 -12.48 24.83
N ALA A 464 -18.12 -11.61 25.77
CA ALA A 464 -19.01 -10.55 26.24
C ALA A 464 -19.45 -9.62 25.09
N CYS A 465 -18.50 -9.20 24.23
CA CYS A 465 -18.81 -8.39 23.06
C CYS A 465 -19.72 -9.11 22.06
N GLY A 466 -19.49 -10.41 21.80
CA GLY A 466 -20.35 -11.18 20.91
C GLY A 466 -21.77 -11.35 21.43
N VAL A 467 -21.94 -11.57 22.75
CA VAL A 467 -23.26 -11.61 23.39
C VAL A 467 -23.98 -10.27 23.28
N LEU A 468 -23.29 -9.16 23.61
CA LEU A 468 -23.86 -7.82 23.49
C LEU A 468 -24.26 -7.47 22.04
N ALA A 469 -23.40 -7.79 21.06
CA ALA A 469 -23.69 -7.58 19.65
C ALA A 469 -24.88 -8.45 19.18
N GLY A 470 -24.99 -9.68 19.67
CA GLY A 470 -26.14 -10.56 19.42
C GLY A 470 -27.44 -10.00 19.99
N LEU A 471 -27.43 -9.51 21.23
CA LEU A 471 -28.60 -8.86 21.84
C LEU A 471 -29.02 -7.61 21.04
N LEU A 472 -28.06 -6.77 20.66
CA LEU A 472 -28.32 -5.60 19.81
C LEU A 472 -28.87 -5.98 18.43
N ALA A 473 -28.49 -7.12 17.87
CA ALA A 473 -29.05 -7.61 16.60
C ALA A 473 -30.53 -8.03 16.73
N THR A 474 -30.96 -8.54 17.90
CA THR A 474 -32.36 -8.94 18.12
C THR A 474 -33.35 -7.78 18.13
N THR A 475 -32.85 -6.55 18.30
CA THR A 475 -33.68 -5.34 18.40
C THR A 475 -34.57 -5.14 17.17
N ALA A 476 -34.06 -5.48 15.97
CA ALA A 476 -34.78 -5.38 14.71
C ALA A 476 -36.05 -6.24 14.62
N ALA A 477 -36.12 -7.37 15.33
CA ALA A 477 -37.32 -8.20 15.41
C ALA A 477 -38.26 -7.79 16.56
N THR A 478 -37.77 -7.00 17.51
CA THR A 478 -38.54 -6.63 18.71
C THR A 478 -39.21 -5.27 18.63
N ARG A 479 -38.60 -4.30 17.92
CA ARG A 479 -39.03 -2.90 17.86
C ARG A 479 -39.16 -2.41 16.44
N ASP A 480 -40.14 -1.57 16.20
CA ASP A 480 -40.44 -0.91 14.92
C ASP A 480 -39.84 0.51 14.85
N ALA A 481 -39.32 1.02 15.97
CA ALA A 481 -38.65 2.32 16.04
C ALA A 481 -37.33 2.33 15.24
N GLY A 482 -37.40 2.70 13.95
CA GLY A 482 -36.28 2.63 13.00
C GLY A 482 -35.01 3.38 13.44
N GLY A 483 -35.15 4.52 14.12
CA GLY A 483 -34.01 5.25 14.70
C GLY A 483 -33.27 4.45 15.77
N VAL A 484 -34.02 3.78 16.65
CA VAL A 484 -33.47 2.96 17.75
C VAL A 484 -32.82 1.68 17.20
N VAL A 485 -33.44 1.04 16.21
CA VAL A 485 -32.87 -0.13 15.53
C VAL A 485 -31.56 0.23 14.83
N THR A 486 -31.52 1.36 14.12
CA THR A 486 -30.29 1.84 13.45
C THR A 486 -29.15 2.07 14.43
N LEU A 487 -29.43 2.72 15.56
CA LEU A 487 -28.45 2.91 16.64
C LEU A 487 -27.95 1.57 17.19
N SER A 488 -28.85 0.60 17.37
CA SER A 488 -28.51 -0.74 17.86
C SER A 488 -27.61 -1.50 16.90
N VAL A 489 -27.86 -1.41 15.59
CA VAL A 489 -27.00 -2.00 14.55
C VAL A 489 -25.60 -1.37 14.58
N LEU A 490 -25.49 -0.04 14.64
CA LEU A 490 -24.20 0.65 14.70
C LEU A 490 -23.40 0.32 15.96
N ALA A 491 -24.08 0.27 17.11
CA ALA A 491 -23.48 -0.17 18.38
C ALA A 491 -23.03 -1.63 18.28
N GLY A 492 -23.86 -2.52 17.73
CA GLY A 492 -23.55 -3.95 17.58
C GLY A 492 -22.34 -4.20 16.69
N VAL A 493 -22.25 -3.51 15.55
CA VAL A 493 -21.09 -3.55 14.64
C VAL A 493 -19.82 -3.09 15.36
N THR A 494 -19.90 -1.97 16.09
CA THR A 494 -18.75 -1.41 16.82
C THR A 494 -18.26 -2.35 17.92
N VAL A 495 -19.19 -2.90 18.73
CA VAL A 495 -18.89 -3.84 19.81
C VAL A 495 -18.30 -5.13 19.26
N ALA A 496 -18.85 -5.67 18.17
CA ALA A 496 -18.31 -6.87 17.51
C ALA A 496 -16.89 -6.63 16.98
N ALA A 497 -16.64 -5.50 16.31
CA ALA A 497 -15.32 -5.15 15.81
C ALA A 497 -14.27 -5.08 16.94
N VAL A 498 -14.60 -4.36 18.03
CA VAL A 498 -13.73 -4.23 19.21
C VAL A 498 -13.53 -5.56 19.93
N GLY A 499 -14.54 -6.43 19.96
CA GLY A 499 -14.44 -7.78 20.51
C GLY A 499 -13.46 -8.67 19.74
N LEU A 500 -13.44 -8.55 18.41
CA LEU A 500 -12.57 -9.32 17.53
C LEU A 500 -11.11 -8.86 17.56
N THR A 501 -10.87 -7.54 17.59
CA THR A 501 -9.51 -6.95 17.64
C THR A 501 -8.93 -6.89 19.06
N ARG A 502 -9.79 -7.05 20.09
CA ARG A 502 -9.47 -6.94 21.51
C ARG A 502 -8.91 -5.56 21.90
N ALA A 503 -9.36 -4.48 21.28
CA ALA A 503 -8.89 -3.13 21.60
C ALA A 503 -8.99 -2.79 23.10
N HIS A 504 -7.98 -2.07 23.62
CA HIS A 504 -7.93 -1.62 25.02
C HIS A 504 -8.11 -0.10 25.18
N GLY A 505 -7.65 0.71 24.22
CA GLY A 505 -7.74 2.17 24.26
C GLY A 505 -8.77 2.77 23.30
N VAL A 506 -9.13 4.03 23.50
CA VAL A 506 -10.11 4.75 22.66
C VAL A 506 -9.69 4.78 21.18
N LEU A 507 -8.43 5.09 20.89
CA LEU A 507 -7.91 5.08 19.52
C LEU A 507 -7.90 3.68 18.91
N ALA A 508 -7.57 2.66 19.70
CA ALA A 508 -7.63 1.28 19.26
C ALA A 508 -9.07 0.85 18.95
N MET A 509 -10.06 1.33 19.69
CA MET A 509 -11.48 1.08 19.42
C MET A 509 -11.93 1.75 18.11
N VAL A 510 -11.54 3.01 17.89
CA VAL A 510 -11.78 3.72 16.61
C VAL A 510 -11.10 2.98 15.45
N ALA A 511 -9.85 2.58 15.62
CA ALA A 511 -9.13 1.79 14.63
C ALA A 511 -9.80 0.43 14.37
N SER A 512 -10.43 -0.18 15.38
CA SER A 512 -11.19 -1.43 15.24
C SER A 512 -12.47 -1.24 14.44
N ALA A 513 -13.22 -0.17 14.71
CA ALA A 513 -14.42 0.17 13.94
C ALA A 513 -14.06 0.43 12.47
N ALA A 514 -12.95 1.14 12.20
CA ALA A 514 -12.45 1.37 10.85
C ALA A 514 -11.87 0.10 10.19
N ALA A 515 -11.37 -0.86 10.98
CA ALA A 515 -10.81 -2.10 10.46
C ALA A 515 -11.87 -2.96 9.74
N TRP A 516 -13.12 -2.99 10.18
CA TRP A 516 -14.13 -3.81 9.50
C TRP A 516 -14.31 -3.44 8.02
N PRO A 517 -14.63 -2.19 7.61
CA PRO A 517 -14.73 -1.86 6.19
C PRO A 517 -13.40 -2.04 5.44
N LEU A 518 -12.27 -1.71 6.07
CA LEU A 518 -10.94 -1.89 5.46
C LEU A 518 -10.57 -3.35 5.21
N SER A 519 -11.11 -4.27 6.01
CA SER A 519 -10.89 -5.71 5.86
C SER A 519 -11.43 -6.26 4.53
N GLY A 520 -12.48 -5.65 3.97
CA GLY A 520 -13.01 -6.00 2.65
C GLY A 520 -12.00 -5.75 1.54
N LEU A 521 -11.26 -4.63 1.61
CA LEU A 521 -10.19 -4.29 0.65
C LEU A 521 -8.95 -5.17 0.87
N ARG A 522 -8.53 -5.33 2.13
CA ARG A 522 -7.34 -6.13 2.47
C ARG A 522 -7.52 -7.61 2.14
N GLY A 523 -8.75 -8.13 2.22
CA GLY A 523 -9.10 -9.53 1.96
C GLY A 523 -9.22 -9.93 0.48
N LEU A 524 -9.23 -8.99 -0.48
CA LEU A 524 -9.39 -9.28 -1.91
C LEU A 524 -8.38 -10.33 -2.47
N PRO A 525 -7.08 -10.32 -2.11
CA PRO A 525 -6.15 -11.34 -2.59
C PRO A 525 -6.45 -12.74 -2.05
N LEU A 526 -6.93 -12.84 -0.80
CA LEU A 526 -7.34 -14.11 -0.21
C LEU A 526 -8.64 -14.62 -0.84
N LEU A 527 -9.57 -13.71 -1.16
CA LEU A 527 -10.78 -14.02 -1.92
C LEU A 527 -10.43 -14.57 -3.31
N GLY A 528 -9.54 -13.90 -4.05
CA GLY A 528 -9.09 -14.37 -5.37
C GLY A 528 -8.49 -15.77 -5.31
N ARG A 529 -7.59 -16.04 -4.34
CA ARG A 529 -7.02 -17.39 -4.12
C ARG A 529 -8.09 -18.42 -3.78
N THR A 530 -9.08 -18.06 -2.97
CA THR A 530 -10.16 -18.96 -2.54
C THR A 530 -11.13 -19.28 -3.67
N VAL A 531 -11.46 -18.30 -4.52
CA VAL A 531 -12.30 -18.48 -5.71
C VAL A 531 -11.60 -19.39 -6.72
N VAL A 532 -10.32 -19.16 -7.01
CA VAL A 532 -9.52 -20.01 -7.91
C VAL A 532 -9.43 -21.44 -7.37
N ALA A 533 -9.15 -21.60 -6.08
CA ALA A 533 -9.13 -22.91 -5.44
C ALA A 533 -10.48 -23.63 -5.53
N SER A 534 -11.60 -22.91 -5.32
CA SER A 534 -12.95 -23.44 -5.43
C SER A 534 -13.27 -23.92 -6.87
N SER A 535 -12.83 -23.18 -7.89
CA SER A 535 -13.10 -23.50 -9.30
C SER A 535 -12.43 -24.79 -9.80
N ARG A 536 -11.32 -25.22 -9.18
CA ARG A 536 -10.60 -26.47 -9.55
C ARG A 536 -11.24 -27.73 -8.99
N THR A 537 -12.24 -27.61 -8.12
CA THR A 537 -12.85 -28.76 -7.46
C THR A 537 -13.92 -29.38 -8.36
N ARG A 538 -13.71 -30.61 -8.87
CA ARG A 538 -14.69 -31.35 -9.70
C ARG A 538 -16.07 -31.50 -9.02
N HIS A 539 -16.13 -31.43 -7.69
CA HIS A 539 -17.38 -31.50 -6.93
C HIS A 539 -18.33 -30.31 -7.15
N LEU A 540 -17.85 -29.16 -7.64
CA LEU A 540 -18.69 -27.97 -7.83
C LEU A 540 -19.85 -28.24 -8.82
N TRP A 541 -19.56 -28.97 -9.90
CA TRP A 541 -20.59 -29.39 -10.87
C TRP A 541 -21.59 -30.39 -10.29
N ALA A 542 -21.15 -31.30 -9.43
CA ALA A 542 -22.05 -32.21 -8.73
C ALA A 542 -22.99 -31.45 -7.77
N VAL A 543 -22.48 -30.43 -7.07
CA VAL A 543 -23.28 -29.56 -6.21
C VAL A 543 -24.27 -28.75 -7.03
N VAL A 544 -23.84 -28.09 -8.12
CA VAL A 544 -24.72 -27.32 -9.01
C VAL A 544 -25.83 -28.19 -9.58
N ARG A 545 -25.50 -29.39 -10.07
CA ARG A 545 -26.50 -30.36 -10.56
C ARG A 545 -27.49 -30.76 -9.46
N THR A 546 -26.99 -31.04 -8.25
CA THR A 546 -27.84 -31.43 -7.11
C THR A 546 -28.76 -30.27 -6.72
N VAL A 547 -28.26 -29.04 -6.67
CA VAL A 547 -29.06 -27.83 -6.41
C VAL A 547 -30.10 -27.64 -7.51
N ALA A 548 -29.74 -27.75 -8.78
CA ALA A 548 -30.68 -27.61 -9.89
C ALA A 548 -31.81 -28.65 -9.83
N VAL A 549 -31.48 -29.93 -9.60
CA VAL A 549 -32.47 -30.99 -9.41
C VAL A 549 -33.33 -30.72 -8.18
N THR A 550 -32.73 -30.28 -7.06
CA THR A 550 -33.46 -29.95 -5.83
C THR A 550 -34.42 -28.79 -6.05
N VAL A 551 -34.03 -27.75 -6.79
CA VAL A 551 -34.89 -26.61 -7.16
C VAL A 551 -36.05 -27.08 -8.03
N VAL A 552 -35.80 -27.90 -9.05
CA VAL A 552 -36.87 -28.46 -9.90
C VAL A 552 -37.86 -29.28 -9.06
N VAL A 553 -37.36 -30.14 -8.17
CA VAL A 553 -38.20 -30.92 -7.24
C VAL A 553 -38.99 -29.99 -6.32
N LEU A 554 -38.35 -28.97 -5.72
CA LEU A 554 -39.02 -27.98 -4.86
C LEU A 554 -40.10 -27.20 -5.59
N VAL A 555 -39.87 -26.81 -6.84
CA VAL A 555 -40.87 -26.08 -7.65
C VAL A 555 -42.05 -26.99 -7.96
N VAL A 556 -41.80 -28.21 -8.41
CA VAL A 556 -42.86 -29.16 -8.76
C VAL A 556 -43.69 -29.55 -7.53
N PHE A 557 -43.05 -30.00 -6.44
CA PHE A 557 -43.75 -30.39 -5.22
C PHE A 557 -44.31 -29.19 -4.46
N GLY A 558 -43.60 -28.05 -4.44
CA GLY A 558 -44.06 -26.82 -3.82
C GLY A 558 -45.31 -26.28 -4.50
N ALA A 559 -45.37 -26.27 -5.84
CA ALA A 559 -46.57 -25.90 -6.57
C ALA A 559 -47.72 -26.89 -6.33
N LEU A 560 -47.44 -28.19 -6.33
CA LEU A 560 -48.44 -29.23 -6.06
C LEU A 560 -49.04 -29.08 -4.66
N PHE A 561 -48.21 -28.94 -3.62
CA PHE A 561 -48.66 -28.74 -2.24
C PHE A 561 -49.32 -27.38 -2.03
N SER A 562 -48.83 -26.32 -2.67
CA SER A 562 -49.45 -24.99 -2.65
C SER A 562 -50.87 -25.01 -3.23
N SER A 563 -51.07 -25.79 -4.30
CA SER A 563 -52.41 -25.97 -4.89
C SER A 563 -53.31 -26.90 -4.07
N GLY A 564 -52.73 -27.82 -3.31
CA GLY A 564 -53.46 -28.84 -2.55
C GLY A 564 -53.87 -28.40 -1.14
N ASP A 565 -53.17 -27.44 -0.55
CA ASP A 565 -53.42 -26.95 0.80
C ASP A 565 -53.32 -25.42 0.86
N ALA A 566 -54.39 -24.75 1.29
CA ALA A 566 -54.47 -23.30 1.30
C ALA A 566 -53.51 -22.64 2.30
N LEU A 567 -53.19 -23.30 3.42
CA LEU A 567 -52.24 -22.80 4.40
C LEU A 567 -50.82 -22.85 3.82
N PHE A 568 -50.44 -23.99 3.26
CA PHE A 568 -49.16 -24.16 2.57
C PHE A 568 -49.05 -23.24 1.36
N GLY A 569 -50.14 -23.04 0.62
CA GLY A 569 -50.20 -22.11 -0.51
C GLY A 569 -49.93 -20.66 -0.10
N SER A 570 -50.48 -20.22 1.04
CA SER A 570 -50.18 -18.89 1.60
C SER A 570 -48.72 -18.74 1.99
N TRP A 571 -48.11 -19.77 2.60
CA TRP A 571 -46.69 -19.77 2.94
C TRP A 571 -45.79 -19.78 1.71
N ALA A 572 -46.15 -20.56 0.69
CA ALA A 572 -45.42 -20.64 -0.57
C ALA A 572 -45.46 -19.30 -1.31
N ALA A 573 -46.62 -18.65 -1.40
CA ALA A 573 -46.75 -17.31 -1.98
C ALA A 573 -45.92 -16.25 -1.21
N ALA A 574 -45.84 -16.38 0.11
CA ALA A 574 -45.00 -15.57 0.98
C ALA A 574 -43.48 -15.85 0.80
N LEU A 575 -43.08 -17.09 0.51
CA LEU A 575 -41.68 -17.51 0.40
C LEU A 575 -41.10 -17.32 -1.00
N VAL A 576 -41.93 -17.45 -2.04
CA VAL A 576 -41.51 -17.31 -3.43
C VAL A 576 -41.30 -15.82 -3.73
N PRO A 577 -40.05 -15.38 -3.96
CA PRO A 577 -39.79 -13.98 -4.25
C PRO A 577 -40.39 -13.60 -5.60
N ASP A 578 -40.98 -12.41 -5.69
CA ASP A 578 -41.23 -11.80 -6.99
C ASP A 578 -39.88 -11.57 -7.69
N LEU A 579 -39.73 -12.18 -8.86
CA LEU A 579 -38.52 -12.19 -9.69
C LEU A 579 -38.62 -11.18 -10.84
N ALA A 580 -39.51 -10.21 -10.73
CA ALA A 580 -39.59 -9.09 -11.67
C ALA A 580 -38.23 -8.36 -11.82
N TRP A 581 -37.97 -7.86 -13.04
CA TRP A 581 -36.68 -7.29 -13.44
C TRP A 581 -36.25 -6.07 -12.61
N ASP A 582 -37.22 -5.31 -12.11
CA ASP A 582 -37.05 -4.17 -11.21
C ASP A 582 -36.52 -4.58 -9.83
N SER A 583 -36.98 -5.71 -9.29
CA SER A 583 -36.50 -6.24 -8.01
C SER A 583 -35.15 -6.96 -8.11
N LEU A 584 -34.84 -7.55 -9.28
CA LEU A 584 -33.64 -8.37 -9.48
C LEU A 584 -32.34 -7.58 -9.22
N VAL A 585 -32.30 -6.30 -9.62
CA VAL A 585 -31.16 -5.41 -9.35
C VAL A 585 -30.94 -5.24 -7.85
N ALA A 586 -32.00 -4.96 -7.09
CA ALA A 586 -31.93 -4.81 -5.63
C ALA A 586 -31.52 -6.12 -4.93
N ARG A 587 -31.93 -7.28 -5.46
CA ARG A 587 -31.56 -8.61 -4.92
C ARG A 587 -30.07 -8.92 -5.15
N VAL A 588 -29.59 -8.77 -6.38
CA VAL A 588 -28.16 -8.97 -6.72
C VAL A 588 -27.30 -8.03 -5.87
N PHE A 589 -27.75 -6.79 -5.73
CA PHE A 589 -27.10 -5.81 -4.90
C PHE A 589 -27.00 -6.25 -3.43
N LEU A 590 -28.14 -6.63 -2.83
CA LEU A 590 -28.18 -7.05 -1.43
C LEU A 590 -27.36 -8.32 -1.20
N PHE A 591 -27.34 -9.26 -2.16
CA PHE A 591 -26.47 -10.43 -2.15
C PHE A 591 -25.00 -10.04 -2.01
N VAL A 592 -24.54 -9.12 -2.88
CA VAL A 592 -23.15 -8.63 -2.86
C VAL A 592 -22.86 -7.85 -1.58
N LEU A 593 -23.78 -6.99 -1.14
CA LEU A 593 -23.60 -6.14 0.04
C LEU A 593 -23.51 -6.97 1.32
N VAL A 594 -24.53 -7.79 1.61
CA VAL A 594 -24.60 -8.60 2.83
C VAL A 594 -23.54 -9.70 2.81
N GLY A 595 -23.35 -10.37 1.68
CA GLY A 595 -22.29 -11.36 1.51
C GLY A 595 -20.90 -10.74 1.68
N GLY A 596 -20.67 -9.58 1.08
CA GLY A 596 -19.41 -8.82 1.18
C GLY A 596 -19.11 -8.34 2.60
N VAL A 597 -20.09 -7.74 3.29
CA VAL A 597 -19.93 -7.29 4.70
C VAL A 597 -19.68 -8.47 5.62
N SER A 598 -20.39 -9.58 5.44
CA SER A 598 -20.19 -10.82 6.21
C SER A 598 -18.81 -11.41 5.95
N LEU A 599 -18.34 -11.40 4.70
CA LEU A 599 -17.03 -11.91 4.32
C LEU A 599 -15.89 -11.02 4.84
N ALA A 600 -16.07 -9.70 4.80
CA ALA A 600 -15.15 -8.73 5.40
C ALA A 600 -15.06 -8.96 6.92
N GLY A 601 -16.21 -9.08 7.61
CA GLY A 601 -16.26 -9.40 9.04
C GLY A 601 -15.56 -10.73 9.37
N ALA A 602 -15.78 -11.76 8.55
CA ALA A 602 -15.10 -13.04 8.69
C ALA A 602 -13.57 -12.92 8.47
N TYR A 603 -13.13 -12.12 7.50
CA TYR A 603 -11.70 -11.84 7.31
C TYR A 603 -11.11 -11.11 8.52
N LEU A 604 -11.79 -10.10 9.06
CA LEU A 604 -11.37 -9.40 10.29
C LEU A 604 -11.25 -10.36 11.47
N ALA A 605 -12.21 -11.30 11.62
CA ALA A 605 -12.21 -12.30 12.67
C ALA A 605 -11.05 -13.32 12.52
N LEU A 606 -10.70 -13.67 11.29
CA LEU A 606 -9.58 -14.55 10.95
C LEU A 606 -8.22 -13.88 11.18
N ASN A 607 -8.08 -12.64 10.72
CA ASN A 607 -6.85 -11.86 10.71
C ASN A 607 -7.08 -10.52 11.43
N PRO A 608 -7.25 -10.51 12.77
CA PRO A 608 -7.48 -9.26 13.49
C PRO A 608 -6.20 -8.40 13.49
N PRO A 609 -6.27 -7.11 13.12
CA PRO A 609 -5.13 -6.20 13.17
C PRO A 609 -4.67 -5.92 14.60
N VAL A 610 -3.41 -5.55 14.76
CA VAL A 610 -2.81 -5.15 16.02
C VAL A 610 -3.12 -3.68 16.30
N VAL A 611 -4.40 -3.39 16.57
CA VAL A 611 -4.94 -2.04 16.76
C VAL A 611 -4.31 -1.27 17.93
N ASP A 612 -3.79 -1.97 18.93
CA ASP A 612 -3.12 -1.35 20.08
C ASP A 612 -1.77 -0.69 19.70
N ARG A 613 -1.26 -0.90 18.47
CA ARG A 613 -0.09 -0.18 17.93
C ARG A 613 -0.43 1.20 17.36
N VAL A 614 -1.71 1.52 17.15
CA VAL A 614 -2.14 2.88 16.77
C VAL A 614 -2.05 3.77 18.00
N VAL A 615 -0.84 4.17 18.33
CA VAL A 615 -0.55 5.13 19.39
C VAL A 615 -0.18 6.43 18.71
N LEU A 616 -0.94 7.49 18.99
CA LEU A 616 -0.49 8.86 18.67
C LEU A 616 0.89 9.08 19.30
N PRO A 617 1.82 9.80 18.64
CA PRO A 617 3.18 10.02 19.16
C PRO A 617 3.15 10.39 20.65
N GLU A 618 4.09 9.85 21.44
CA GLU A 618 4.22 10.25 22.83
C GLU A 618 4.35 11.77 22.86
N SER A 619 3.30 12.45 23.32
CA SER A 619 3.40 13.88 23.61
C SER A 619 4.48 14.01 24.66
N ARG A 620 5.47 14.87 24.44
CA ARG A 620 6.39 15.30 25.49
C ARG A 620 5.52 15.70 26.67
N ARG A 621 5.51 14.88 27.73
CA ARG A 621 4.74 15.17 28.94
C ARG A 621 5.28 16.51 29.44
N SER A 622 4.41 17.47 29.67
CA SER A 622 4.84 18.82 30.04
C SER A 622 5.59 18.76 31.37
N HIS A 623 6.78 19.35 31.40
CA HIS A 623 7.66 19.30 32.57
C HIS A 623 7.21 20.25 33.71
N PRO A 624 6.44 21.34 33.45
CA PRO A 624 5.79 22.09 34.53
C PRO A 624 4.32 21.69 34.74
N VAL A 625 3.96 21.40 35.99
CA VAL A 625 2.56 21.13 36.41
C VAL A 625 1.59 22.24 36.00
N TRP A 626 2.04 23.50 36.02
CA TRP A 626 1.18 24.66 35.73
C TRP A 626 0.67 24.71 34.29
N GLU A 627 1.39 24.14 33.31
CA GLU A 627 1.00 24.18 31.90
C GLU A 627 -0.35 23.49 31.63
N TRP A 628 -0.65 22.43 32.39
CA TRP A 628 -1.93 21.71 32.29
C TRP A 628 -2.85 22.00 33.49
N ALA A 629 -2.31 22.27 34.67
CA ALA A 629 -3.09 22.51 35.87
C ALA A 629 -3.86 23.84 35.83
N VAL A 630 -3.27 24.91 35.28
CA VAL A 630 -3.91 26.24 35.23
C VAL A 630 -5.14 26.23 34.31
N PRO A 631 -5.07 25.75 33.04
CA PRO A 631 -6.26 25.67 32.19
C PRO A 631 -7.39 24.84 32.82
N VAL A 632 -7.06 23.68 33.42
CA VAL A 632 -8.06 22.84 34.09
C VAL A 632 -8.64 23.56 35.32
N GLY A 633 -7.82 24.24 36.11
CA GLY A 633 -8.25 25.03 37.25
C GLY A 633 -9.20 26.18 36.86
N VAL A 634 -8.95 26.84 35.74
CA VAL A 634 -9.87 27.87 35.19
C VAL A 634 -11.21 27.25 34.81
N VAL A 635 -11.20 26.09 34.14
CA VAL A 635 -12.46 25.38 33.81
C VAL A 635 -13.21 25.00 35.08
N VAL A 636 -12.52 24.46 36.10
CA VAL A 636 -13.15 24.16 37.41
C VAL A 636 -13.77 25.41 38.04
N ALA A 637 -13.05 26.54 38.05
CA ALA A 637 -13.56 27.79 38.59
C ALA A 637 -14.81 28.28 37.84
N LEU A 638 -14.83 28.16 36.51
CA LEU A 638 -16.01 28.48 35.69
C LEU A 638 -17.19 27.56 35.99
N PHE A 639 -16.96 26.26 36.16
CA PHE A 639 -18.01 25.32 36.56
C PHE A 639 -18.59 25.66 37.94
N VAL A 640 -17.73 26.00 38.90
CA VAL A 640 -18.18 26.41 40.25
C VAL A 640 -18.98 27.72 40.20
N ALA A 641 -18.50 28.72 39.45
CA ALA A 641 -19.22 29.98 39.27
C ALA A 641 -20.58 29.76 38.58
N PHE A 642 -20.62 28.90 37.57
CA PHE A 642 -21.83 28.53 36.86
C PHE A 642 -22.83 27.82 37.77
N LEU A 643 -22.40 26.84 38.56
CA LEU A 643 -23.25 26.15 39.53
C LEU A 643 -23.75 27.11 40.62
N ALA A 644 -22.92 28.06 41.06
CA ALA A 644 -23.35 29.09 42.00
C ALA A 644 -24.45 29.97 41.39
N ALA A 645 -24.30 30.40 40.13
CA ALA A 645 -25.33 31.15 39.41
C ALA A 645 -26.64 30.35 39.27
N GLN A 646 -26.54 29.05 38.93
CA GLN A 646 -27.72 28.18 38.86
C GLN A 646 -28.41 28.01 40.21
N ALA A 647 -27.64 27.81 41.29
CA ALA A 647 -28.18 27.70 42.64
C ALA A 647 -28.89 29.01 43.04
N THR A 648 -28.32 30.18 42.73
CA THR A 648 -28.99 31.46 43.00
C THR A 648 -30.29 31.63 42.22
N ALA A 649 -30.36 31.18 40.97
CA ALA A 649 -31.60 31.19 40.19
C ALA A 649 -32.65 30.24 40.77
N MET A 650 -32.23 29.06 41.26
CA MET A 650 -33.12 28.06 41.86
C MET A 650 -33.67 28.52 43.22
N PHE A 651 -32.86 29.14 44.08
CA PHE A 651 -33.29 29.62 45.40
C PHE A 651 -33.94 31.02 45.37
N GLY A 652 -33.67 31.83 44.34
CA GLY A 652 -34.21 33.20 44.21
C GLY A 652 -35.68 33.28 43.78
N GLY A 653 -36.25 32.19 43.24
CA GLY A 653 -37.64 32.13 42.78
C GLY A 653 -37.93 32.92 41.49
N GLU A 654 -39.18 32.89 41.05
CA GLU A 654 -39.63 33.53 39.79
C GLU A 654 -39.37 35.04 39.75
N GLU A 655 -39.55 35.73 40.87
CA GLU A 655 -39.43 37.18 40.97
C GLU A 655 -37.97 37.64 40.76
N TYR A 656 -37.00 36.91 41.32
CA TYR A 656 -35.57 37.19 41.14
C TYR A 656 -35.12 36.98 39.70
N LEU A 657 -35.54 35.88 39.07
CA LEU A 657 -35.25 35.56 37.67
C LEU A 657 -35.81 36.61 36.71
N ARG A 658 -37.06 37.03 36.94
CA ARG A 658 -37.74 38.02 36.10
C ARG A 658 -37.12 39.41 36.22
N GLN A 659 -36.70 39.82 37.42
CA GLN A 659 -36.05 41.12 37.65
C GLN A 659 -34.63 41.20 37.05
N GLN A 660 -33.87 40.10 37.07
CA GLN A 660 -32.48 40.07 36.58
C GLN A 660 -32.36 39.77 35.07
N THR A 661 -33.17 38.86 34.55
CA THR A 661 -33.02 38.36 33.17
C THR A 661 -34.15 38.76 32.23
N GLY A 662 -35.29 39.23 32.77
CA GLY A 662 -36.50 39.53 32.00
C GLY A 662 -37.26 38.31 31.48
N LEU A 663 -36.76 37.09 31.72
CA LEU A 663 -37.37 35.84 31.24
C LEU A 663 -38.36 35.28 32.27
N THR A 664 -39.41 34.62 31.77
CA THR A 664 -40.27 33.78 32.60
C THR A 664 -39.57 32.46 32.95
N HIS A 665 -40.03 31.75 33.99
CA HIS A 665 -39.42 30.49 34.40
C HIS A 665 -39.43 29.44 33.26
N ALA A 666 -40.51 29.40 32.47
CA ALA A 666 -40.63 28.53 31.31
C ALA A 666 -39.60 28.87 30.22
N GLU A 667 -39.42 30.15 29.86
CA GLU A 667 -38.45 30.57 28.84
C GLU A 667 -36.99 30.36 29.28
N TYR A 668 -36.70 30.60 30.57
CA TYR A 668 -35.39 30.36 31.17
C TYR A 668 -34.98 28.88 31.09
N VAL A 669 -35.94 27.97 31.27
CA VAL A 669 -35.75 26.52 31.19
C VAL A 669 -35.40 26.08 29.76
N HIS A 670 -35.85 26.80 28.71
CA HIS A 670 -35.57 26.42 27.32
C HIS A 670 -34.18 26.86 26.84
N GLN A 671 -33.68 27.99 27.33
CA GLN A 671 -32.40 28.52 26.88
C GLN A 671 -31.21 27.76 27.49
N GLY A 672 -30.25 27.37 26.65
CA GLY A 672 -28.97 26.83 27.12
C GLY A 672 -28.98 25.35 27.49
N PHE A 673 -30.09 24.61 27.32
CA PHE A 673 -30.10 23.15 27.54
C PHE A 673 -29.02 22.43 26.69
N GLY A 674 -28.98 22.70 25.39
CA GLY A 674 -27.96 22.11 24.51
C GLY A 674 -26.52 22.52 24.87
N GLN A 675 -26.35 23.68 25.53
CA GLN A 675 -25.05 24.13 26.03
C GLN A 675 -24.60 23.32 27.25
N LEU A 676 -25.54 22.92 28.12
CA LEU A 676 -25.25 22.05 29.28
C LEU A 676 -24.75 20.67 28.83
N THR A 677 -25.46 20.03 27.90
CA THR A 677 -25.03 18.75 27.32
C THR A 677 -23.66 18.90 26.62
N ALA A 678 -23.46 19.98 25.86
CA ALA A 678 -22.16 20.26 25.24
C ALA A 678 -21.04 20.45 26.28
N ALA A 679 -21.32 21.09 27.42
CA ALA A 679 -20.37 21.24 28.51
C ALA A 679 -19.99 19.90 29.15
N THR A 680 -20.94 18.97 29.31
CA THR A 680 -20.65 17.62 29.80
C THR A 680 -19.74 16.85 28.81
N PHE A 681 -20.02 16.91 27.50
CA PHE A 681 -19.15 16.30 26.47
C PHE A 681 -17.75 16.91 26.46
N LEU A 682 -17.67 18.25 26.53
CA LEU A 682 -16.40 18.96 26.59
C LEU A 682 -15.62 18.59 27.86
N THR A 683 -16.29 18.33 28.97
CA THR A 683 -15.65 17.87 30.21
C THR A 683 -14.98 16.51 30.02
N VAL A 684 -15.66 15.55 29.40
CA VAL A 684 -15.06 14.24 29.06
C VAL A 684 -13.81 14.43 28.18
N LEU A 685 -13.86 15.36 27.20
CA LEU A 685 -12.73 15.69 26.35
C LEU A 685 -11.57 16.32 27.15
N VAL A 686 -11.85 17.31 28.00
CA VAL A 686 -10.86 17.99 28.85
C VAL A 686 -10.19 17.01 29.80
N ILE A 687 -10.97 16.13 30.45
CA ILE A 687 -10.43 15.06 31.32
C ILE A 687 -9.49 14.16 30.48
N THR A 688 -9.94 13.68 29.33
CA THR A 688 -9.16 12.78 28.47
C THR A 688 -7.87 13.45 27.95
N ALA A 689 -7.94 14.72 27.55
CA ALA A 689 -6.80 15.49 27.08
C ALA A 689 -5.78 15.76 28.21
N THR A 690 -6.26 16.15 29.39
CA THR A 690 -5.41 16.38 30.57
C THR A 690 -4.67 15.10 30.96
N LEU A 691 -5.36 13.95 30.94
CA LEU A 691 -4.75 12.66 31.24
C LEU A 691 -3.65 12.25 30.28
N ARG A 692 -3.70 12.76 29.04
CA ARG A 692 -2.70 12.51 28.00
C ARG A 692 -1.45 13.37 28.20
N VAL A 693 -1.61 14.62 28.62
CA VAL A 693 -0.54 15.61 28.72
C VAL A 693 0.13 15.63 30.10
N ALA A 694 -0.62 15.38 31.19
CA ALA A 694 -0.15 15.53 32.55
C ALA A 694 1.00 14.55 32.91
N ALA A 695 2.10 15.11 33.43
CA ALA A 695 3.19 14.36 34.04
C ALA A 695 2.73 13.60 35.29
N ARG A 696 3.34 12.43 35.56
CA ARG A 696 2.97 11.52 36.68
C ARG A 696 4.19 11.01 37.44
N GLU A 697 5.30 11.73 37.37
CA GLU A 697 6.60 11.28 37.87
C GLU A 697 6.70 11.39 39.39
N THR A 698 6.18 12.48 39.97
CA THR A 698 6.20 12.67 41.43
C THR A 698 4.88 12.28 42.10
N PRO A 699 4.88 11.96 43.42
CA PRO A 699 3.64 11.78 44.18
C PRO A 699 2.78 13.05 44.23
N ARG A 700 3.41 14.23 44.19
CA ARG A 700 2.70 15.53 44.17
C ARG A 700 1.94 15.72 42.86
N ASP A 701 2.55 15.41 41.71
CA ASP A 701 1.88 15.53 40.41
C ASP A 701 0.65 14.64 40.33
N ARG A 702 0.75 13.39 40.84
CA ARG A 702 -0.36 12.46 40.90
C ARG A 702 -1.48 12.95 41.82
N LEU A 703 -1.14 13.60 42.94
CA LEU A 703 -2.13 14.19 43.85
C LEU A 703 -2.83 15.40 43.22
N VAL A 704 -2.08 16.32 42.60
CA VAL A 704 -2.64 17.51 41.93
C VAL A 704 -3.54 17.10 40.78
N LEU A 705 -3.12 16.13 39.96
CA LEU A 705 -3.92 15.60 38.86
C LEU A 705 -5.24 15.01 39.37
N ARG A 706 -5.19 14.21 40.44
CA ARG A 706 -6.38 13.64 41.08
C ARG A 706 -7.32 14.71 41.61
N ALA A 707 -6.78 15.67 42.35
CA ALA A 707 -7.56 16.73 42.98
C ALA A 707 -8.27 17.60 41.91
N LEU A 708 -7.54 18.05 40.88
CA LEU A 708 -8.11 18.90 39.83
C LEU A 708 -9.13 18.16 38.96
N LEU A 709 -8.84 16.92 38.54
CA LEU A 709 -9.79 16.17 37.72
C LEU A 709 -11.02 15.72 38.53
N ALA A 710 -10.88 15.43 39.82
CA ALA A 710 -12.03 15.19 40.70
C ALA A 710 -12.85 16.47 40.89
N ALA A 711 -12.19 17.61 41.10
CA ALA A 711 -12.82 18.93 41.20
C ALA A 711 -13.47 19.40 39.89
N LEU A 712 -13.13 18.80 38.75
CA LEU A 712 -13.83 19.00 37.48
C LEU A 712 -15.00 18.04 37.30
N ALA A 713 -14.80 16.75 37.60
CA ALA A 713 -15.81 15.71 37.39
C ALA A 713 -17.03 15.86 38.32
N VAL A 714 -16.83 16.26 39.58
CA VAL A 714 -17.94 16.41 40.55
C VAL A 714 -18.90 17.54 40.14
N PRO A 715 -18.45 18.77 39.83
CA PRO A 715 -19.31 19.80 39.27
C PRO A 715 -19.99 19.38 37.96
N ALA A 716 -19.30 18.65 37.09
CA ALA A 716 -19.90 18.16 35.85
C ALA A 716 -21.07 17.19 36.11
N LEU A 717 -21.00 16.33 37.14
CA LEU A 717 -22.13 15.50 37.55
C LEU A 717 -23.31 16.35 38.07
N ALA A 718 -23.04 17.45 38.76
CA ALA A 718 -24.09 18.39 39.17
C ALA A 718 -24.72 19.10 37.96
N VAL A 719 -23.93 19.42 36.93
CA VAL A 719 -24.45 19.96 35.66
C VAL A 719 -25.34 18.96 34.93
N VAL A 720 -24.94 17.68 34.88
CA VAL A 720 -25.77 16.59 34.33
C VAL A 720 -27.12 16.52 35.07
N ALA A 721 -27.10 16.53 36.41
CA ALA A 721 -28.33 16.51 37.22
C ALA A 721 -29.21 17.75 36.98
N SER A 722 -28.60 18.93 36.86
CA SER A 722 -29.28 20.18 36.52
C SER A 722 -29.91 20.14 35.13
N ALA A 723 -29.21 19.58 34.14
CA ALA A 723 -29.73 19.41 32.77
C ALA A 723 -30.95 18.48 32.73
N LEU A 724 -30.90 17.35 33.44
CA LEU A 724 -32.02 16.42 33.55
C LEU A 724 -33.24 17.05 34.24
N TYR A 725 -33.03 17.76 35.35
CA TYR A 725 -34.11 18.48 36.04
C TYR A 725 -34.76 19.53 35.14
N ARG A 726 -33.94 20.25 34.36
CA ARG A 726 -34.44 21.26 33.43
C ARG A 726 -35.23 20.63 32.27
N MET A 727 -34.81 19.46 31.77
CA MET A 727 -35.55 18.74 30.75
C MET A 727 -36.88 18.20 31.30
N ASP A 728 -36.91 17.72 32.54
CA ASP A 728 -38.13 17.25 33.23
C ASP A 728 -39.18 18.36 33.33
N LEU A 729 -38.80 19.55 33.83
CA LEU A 729 -39.68 20.72 33.85
C LEU A 729 -40.18 21.12 32.46
N TYR A 730 -39.33 20.98 31.44
CA TYR A 730 -39.70 21.27 30.06
C TYR A 730 -40.72 20.27 29.52
N GLN A 731 -40.55 18.99 29.84
CA GLN A 731 -41.45 17.91 29.45
C GLN A 731 -42.81 18.03 30.14
N ASP A 732 -42.85 18.43 31.41
CA ASP A 732 -44.11 18.69 32.11
C ASP A 732 -44.93 19.82 31.45
N ALA A 733 -44.23 20.89 31.05
CA ALA A 733 -44.87 22.05 30.41
C ALA A 733 -45.33 21.76 28.97
N PHE A 734 -44.50 21.10 28.14
CA PHE A 734 -44.73 20.97 26.68
C PHE A 734 -44.98 19.53 26.20
N GLY A 735 -45.10 18.56 27.10
CA GLY A 735 -45.26 17.15 26.78
C GLY A 735 -43.94 16.42 26.46
N PHE A 736 -44.04 15.11 26.30
CA PHE A 736 -42.90 14.23 26.08
C PHE A 736 -42.68 13.99 24.58
N THR A 737 -41.42 13.89 24.15
CA THR A 737 -41.08 13.46 22.78
C THR A 737 -39.96 12.42 22.81
N THR A 738 -39.92 11.52 21.83
CA THR A 738 -38.87 10.49 21.70
C THR A 738 -37.47 11.11 21.68
N LEU A 739 -37.30 12.26 21.04
CA LEU A 739 -36.01 12.97 21.01
C LEU A 739 -35.60 13.47 22.40
N ARG A 740 -36.53 14.04 23.19
CA ARG A 740 -36.24 14.52 24.55
C ARG A 740 -35.86 13.35 25.47
N VAL A 741 -36.61 12.25 25.43
CA VAL A 741 -36.32 11.04 26.23
C VAL A 741 -35.00 10.39 25.80
N PHE A 742 -34.68 10.41 24.50
CA PHE A 742 -33.37 9.96 24.01
C PHE A 742 -32.24 10.82 24.57
N VAL A 743 -32.42 12.14 24.56
CA VAL A 743 -31.46 13.09 25.13
C VAL A 743 -31.26 12.86 26.63
N ASP A 744 -32.33 12.63 27.42
CA ASP A 744 -32.22 12.28 28.84
C ASP A 744 -31.41 11.00 29.06
N GLY A 745 -31.68 9.98 28.23
CA GLY A 745 -30.93 8.74 28.25
C GLY A 745 -29.44 8.94 27.95
N VAL A 746 -29.11 9.76 26.95
CA VAL A 746 -27.72 10.10 26.60
C VAL A 746 -27.05 10.91 27.70
N GLU A 747 -27.74 11.87 28.31
CA GLU A 747 -27.21 12.69 29.41
C GLU A 747 -26.94 11.83 30.66
N LEU A 748 -27.84 10.91 31.00
CA LEU A 748 -27.63 9.90 32.05
C LEU A 748 -26.43 9.00 31.76
N TRP A 749 -26.31 8.49 30.53
CA TRP A 749 -25.16 7.68 30.11
C TRP A 749 -23.86 8.49 30.18
N LEU A 750 -23.87 9.75 29.78
CA LEU A 750 -22.72 10.64 29.85
C LEU A 750 -22.33 10.93 31.31
N GLY A 751 -23.29 11.11 32.20
CA GLY A 751 -23.07 11.16 33.65
C GLY A 751 -22.39 9.90 34.18
N LEU A 752 -22.82 8.72 33.73
CA LEU A 752 -22.14 7.45 34.04
C LEU A 752 -20.70 7.43 33.48
N VAL A 753 -20.46 7.96 32.27
CA VAL A 753 -19.11 8.08 31.71
C VAL A 753 -18.23 8.98 32.58
N VAL A 754 -18.74 10.14 33.02
CA VAL A 754 -18.03 11.04 33.95
C VAL A 754 -17.73 10.33 35.27
N LEU A 755 -18.67 9.55 35.80
CA LEU A 755 -18.46 8.75 37.01
C LEU A 755 -17.38 7.68 36.82
N LEU A 756 -17.39 6.95 35.70
CA LEU A 756 -16.37 5.96 35.37
C LEU A 756 -14.98 6.60 35.23
N LEU A 757 -14.92 7.78 34.60
CA LEU A 757 -13.70 8.58 34.51
C LEU A 757 -13.21 9.01 35.90
N LEU A 758 -14.10 9.49 36.77
CA LEU A 758 -13.79 9.86 38.16
C LEU A 758 -13.22 8.66 38.92
N VAL A 759 -13.81 7.46 38.82
CA VAL A 759 -13.25 6.24 39.44
C VAL A 759 -11.86 5.92 38.85
N GLY A 760 -11.68 6.09 37.54
CA GLY A 760 -10.38 5.96 36.87
C GLY A 760 -9.33 6.94 37.41
N VAL A 761 -9.70 8.20 37.62
CA VAL A 761 -8.87 9.26 38.24
C VAL A 761 -8.44 8.81 39.64
N LEU A 762 -9.41 8.44 40.48
CA LEU A 762 -9.16 8.08 41.88
C LEU A 762 -8.26 6.84 42.00
N ARG A 763 -8.52 5.81 41.19
CA ARG A 763 -7.75 4.56 41.17
C ARG A 763 -6.42 4.63 40.42
N LEU A 764 -6.14 5.70 39.68
CA LEU A 764 -4.98 5.83 38.77
C LEU A 764 -4.86 4.68 37.74
N SER A 765 -5.97 4.04 37.40
CA SER A 765 -6.02 2.89 36.49
C SER A 765 -6.92 3.22 35.30
N TRP A 766 -6.36 3.23 34.09
CA TRP A 766 -7.05 3.73 32.89
C TRP A 766 -7.43 2.65 31.89
N GLY A 767 -6.79 1.49 31.94
CA GLY A 767 -6.95 0.43 30.94
C GLY A 767 -8.34 -0.21 30.87
N TRP A 768 -9.16 -0.07 31.92
CA TRP A 768 -10.51 -0.63 31.97
C TRP A 768 -11.60 0.40 31.59
N VAL A 769 -11.32 1.70 31.68
CA VAL A 769 -12.33 2.77 31.53
C VAL A 769 -12.93 2.77 30.13
N ALA A 770 -12.10 2.73 29.08
CA ALA A 770 -12.60 2.72 27.70
C ALA A 770 -13.52 1.51 27.43
N ARG A 771 -13.18 0.34 27.98
CA ARG A 771 -14.01 -0.87 27.86
C ARG A 771 -15.31 -0.76 28.63
N ALA A 772 -15.27 -0.19 29.83
CA ALA A 772 -16.47 0.05 30.62
C ALA A 772 -17.42 1.03 29.92
N VAL A 773 -16.90 2.10 29.30
CA VAL A 773 -17.70 3.06 28.51
C VAL A 773 -18.34 2.40 27.29
N LEU A 774 -17.60 1.55 26.56
CA LEU A 774 -18.16 0.82 25.41
C LEU A 774 -19.28 -0.14 25.85
N VAL A 775 -19.05 -0.91 26.92
CA VAL A 775 -20.05 -1.86 27.45
C VAL A 775 -21.26 -1.10 28.00
N SER A 776 -21.07 0.00 28.74
CA SER A 776 -22.18 0.78 29.26
C SER A 776 -23.00 1.44 28.14
N GLY A 777 -22.36 1.86 27.05
CA GLY A 777 -23.07 2.36 25.86
C GLY A 777 -23.94 1.28 25.20
N ALA A 778 -23.40 0.07 25.03
CA ALA A 778 -24.17 -1.06 24.51
C ALA A 778 -25.34 -1.45 25.43
N VAL A 779 -25.11 -1.49 26.74
CA VAL A 779 -26.15 -1.77 27.74
C VAL A 779 -27.20 -0.66 27.76
N PHE A 780 -26.81 0.60 27.65
CA PHE A 780 -27.72 1.74 27.52
C PHE A 780 -28.62 1.57 26.30
N THR A 781 -28.05 1.26 25.11
CA THR A 781 -28.85 1.05 23.91
C THR A 781 -29.83 -0.12 24.07
N ILE A 782 -29.40 -1.25 24.64
CA ILE A 782 -30.27 -2.40 24.92
C ILE A 782 -31.39 -1.99 25.90
N GLY A 783 -31.06 -1.27 26.96
CA GLY A 783 -32.03 -0.79 27.95
C GLY A 783 -33.03 0.18 27.34
N PHE A 784 -32.58 1.10 26.49
CA PHE A 784 -33.41 2.06 25.78
C PHE A 784 -34.39 1.35 24.83
N VAL A 785 -33.93 0.34 24.09
CA VAL A 785 -34.79 -0.53 23.28
C VAL A 785 -35.82 -1.26 24.15
N ALA A 786 -35.38 -1.81 25.28
CA ALA A 786 -36.24 -2.57 26.18
C ALA A 786 -37.35 -1.69 26.79
N LEU A 787 -37.05 -0.43 27.12
CA LEU A 787 -37.98 0.53 27.71
C LEU A 787 -39.19 0.84 26.82
N ASN A 788 -39.08 0.64 25.49
CA ASN A 788 -40.08 1.10 24.52
C ASN A 788 -40.27 2.63 24.56
N PRO A 789 -39.33 3.43 24.03
CA PRO A 789 -39.40 4.88 24.19
C PRO A 789 -40.65 5.48 23.56
N ASP A 790 -41.10 5.00 22.39
CA ASP A 790 -42.30 5.51 21.72
C ASP A 790 -43.57 5.17 22.49
N GLY A 791 -43.70 3.93 22.98
CA GLY A 791 -44.83 3.54 23.83
C GLY A 791 -44.83 4.26 25.18
N TRP A 792 -43.67 4.50 25.77
CA TRP A 792 -43.53 5.25 27.02
C TRP A 792 -43.92 6.72 26.84
N VAL A 793 -43.46 7.36 25.75
CA VAL A 793 -43.82 8.74 25.39
C VAL A 793 -45.32 8.87 25.14
N ALA A 794 -45.93 7.91 24.44
CA ALA A 794 -47.37 7.91 24.22
C ALA A 794 -48.14 7.82 25.54
N ALA A 795 -47.81 6.85 26.40
CA ALA A 795 -48.46 6.68 27.70
C ALA A 795 -48.35 7.95 28.56
N ARG A 796 -47.16 8.56 28.65
CA ARG A 796 -46.93 9.74 29.50
C ARG A 796 -47.67 10.99 29.01
N ASN A 797 -47.76 11.19 27.69
CA ASN A 797 -48.57 12.28 27.13
C ASN A 797 -50.07 12.06 27.33
N ILE A 798 -50.54 10.81 27.30
CA ILE A 798 -51.94 10.48 27.57
C ILE A 798 -52.27 10.66 29.06
N ASP A 799 -51.38 10.26 29.96
CA ASP A 799 -51.52 10.52 31.40
C ASP A 799 -51.60 12.03 31.67
N ARG A 800 -50.76 12.82 30.98
CA ARG A 800 -50.81 14.29 31.05
C ARG A 800 -52.15 14.82 30.56
N PHE A 801 -52.66 14.32 29.43
CA PHE A 801 -53.97 14.70 28.89
C PHE A 801 -55.11 14.47 29.89
N ALA A 802 -55.06 13.42 30.70
CA ALA A 802 -56.05 13.18 31.75
C ALA A 802 -56.09 14.31 32.81
N SER A 803 -54.97 15.00 33.01
CA SER A 803 -54.85 16.10 33.99
C SER A 803 -54.98 17.51 33.37
N THR A 804 -54.48 17.73 32.14
CA THR A 804 -54.43 19.05 31.50
C THR A 804 -55.56 19.28 30.51
N GLY A 805 -56.17 18.22 29.99
CA GLY A 805 -57.15 18.28 28.90
C GLY A 805 -56.56 18.64 27.53
N GLU A 806 -55.23 18.75 27.40
CA GLU A 806 -54.54 19.07 26.14
C GLU A 806 -53.64 17.93 25.65
N ILE A 807 -53.71 17.58 24.36
CA ILE A 807 -52.85 16.56 23.75
C ILE A 807 -52.54 16.86 22.28
N ASP A 808 -51.30 16.60 21.87
CA ASP A 808 -50.88 16.69 20.46
C ASP A 808 -51.08 15.34 19.77
N THR A 809 -52.27 15.14 19.20
CA THR A 809 -52.63 13.90 18.51
C THR A 809 -51.90 13.75 17.18
N ARG A 810 -51.49 14.86 16.55
CA ARG A 810 -50.69 14.83 15.32
C ARG A 810 -49.30 14.27 15.60
N TYR A 811 -48.64 14.70 16.67
CA TYR A 811 -47.38 14.11 17.10
C TYR A 811 -47.51 12.61 17.41
N LEU A 812 -48.54 12.21 18.16
CA LEU A 812 -48.78 10.79 18.47
C LEU A 812 -48.92 9.91 17.21
N SER A 813 -49.52 10.43 16.13
CA SER A 813 -49.63 9.72 14.85
C SER A 813 -48.29 9.51 14.13
N THR A 814 -47.23 10.22 14.52
CA THR A 814 -45.88 10.06 13.95
C THR A 814 -45.03 9.02 14.65
N LEU A 815 -45.47 8.52 15.82
CA LEU A 815 -44.74 7.50 16.59
C LEU A 815 -44.76 6.15 15.86
N SER A 816 -43.79 5.29 16.16
CA SER A 816 -43.73 3.95 15.57
C SER A 816 -44.88 3.05 16.05
N ALA A 817 -45.05 1.88 15.41
CA ALA A 817 -46.07 0.91 15.81
C ALA A 817 -45.95 0.47 17.28
N ASP A 818 -44.76 0.58 17.89
CA ASP A 818 -44.54 0.28 19.31
C ASP A 818 -45.40 1.14 20.28
N ALA A 819 -45.93 2.28 19.84
CA ALA A 819 -46.84 3.13 20.61
C ALA A 819 -48.31 2.67 20.57
N GLY A 820 -48.66 1.80 19.62
CA GLY A 820 -50.04 1.36 19.36
C GLY A 820 -50.83 0.92 20.60
N PRO A 821 -50.31 -0.01 21.42
CA PRO A 821 -51.00 -0.47 22.62
C PRO A 821 -51.30 0.63 23.65
N ALA A 822 -50.37 1.58 23.85
CA ALA A 822 -50.55 2.67 24.80
C ALA A 822 -51.63 3.65 24.32
N ILE A 823 -51.65 3.95 23.01
CA ILE A 823 -52.64 4.85 22.39
C ILE A 823 -54.04 4.22 22.43
N ALA A 824 -54.17 2.94 22.05
CA ALA A 824 -55.46 2.25 22.01
C ALA A 824 -56.11 2.10 23.39
N GLN A 825 -55.32 1.89 24.44
CA GLN A 825 -55.82 1.73 25.81
C GLN A 825 -56.10 3.07 26.51
N GLY A 826 -55.32 4.10 26.18
CA GLY A 826 -55.34 5.37 26.91
C GLY A 826 -56.24 6.46 26.34
N LEU A 827 -56.55 6.42 25.04
CA LEU A 827 -57.41 7.42 24.38
C LEU A 827 -58.84 6.90 24.14
N PRO A 828 -59.84 7.79 24.01
CA PRO A 828 -61.17 7.40 23.55
C PRO A 828 -61.10 6.67 22.20
N ALA A 829 -61.93 5.64 22.00
CA ALA A 829 -61.83 4.71 20.87
C ALA A 829 -61.84 5.39 19.48
N GLU A 830 -62.66 6.43 19.30
CA GLU A 830 -62.71 7.22 18.05
C GLU A 830 -61.42 7.99 17.79
N MET A 831 -60.87 8.63 18.82
CA MET A 831 -59.62 9.38 18.73
C MET A 831 -58.43 8.44 18.52
N ALA A 832 -58.38 7.32 19.26
CA ALA A 832 -57.38 6.28 19.11
C ALA A 832 -57.40 5.70 17.69
N ALA A 833 -58.59 5.43 17.15
CA ALA A 833 -58.75 4.97 15.77
C ALA A 833 -58.14 5.97 14.79
N CYS A 834 -58.46 7.25 14.90
CA CYS A 834 -57.91 8.29 14.01
C CYS A 834 -56.39 8.47 14.11
N VAL A 835 -55.83 8.43 15.31
CA VAL A 835 -54.37 8.55 15.52
C VAL A 835 -53.62 7.34 14.94
N LEU A 836 -54.14 6.13 15.17
CA LEU A 836 -53.48 4.89 14.77
C LEU A 836 -53.73 4.49 13.31
N THR A 837 -54.71 5.09 12.64
CA THR A 837 -54.97 4.85 11.21
C THR A 837 -54.48 5.96 10.30
N GLY A 838 -54.33 7.18 10.83
CA GLY A 838 -53.66 8.29 10.16
C GLY A 838 -52.14 8.14 10.09
N SER A 839 -51.54 7.23 10.85
CA SER A 839 -50.10 6.96 10.82
C SER A 839 -49.71 6.18 9.55
N ARG A 840 -48.58 6.54 8.94
CA ARG A 840 -47.96 5.82 7.79
C ARG A 840 -47.75 4.31 8.06
N SER A 841 -47.79 3.88 9.32
CA SER A 841 -47.62 2.49 9.75
C SER A 841 -48.86 1.61 9.54
N THR A 842 -50.07 2.16 9.36
CA THR A 842 -51.30 1.34 9.30
C THR A 842 -51.37 0.43 8.07
N GLU A 843 -50.92 0.93 6.92
CA GLU A 843 -50.92 0.17 5.67
C GLU A 843 -49.85 -0.95 5.68
N SER A 844 -48.70 -0.72 6.35
CA SER A 844 -47.67 -1.74 6.56
C SER A 844 -48.01 -2.75 7.67
N VAL A 845 -48.70 -2.29 8.71
CA VAL A 845 -49.20 -3.12 9.82
C VAL A 845 -50.20 -4.18 9.33
N LEU A 846 -51.00 -3.90 8.30
CA LEU A 846 -52.03 -4.82 7.78
C LEU A 846 -51.54 -5.76 6.65
N THR A 847 -50.36 -5.51 6.07
CA THR A 847 -49.83 -6.26 4.91
C THR A 847 -48.57 -7.08 5.23
N ASP A 848 -48.16 -7.11 6.50
CA ASP A 848 -46.90 -7.68 6.97
C ASP A 848 -46.92 -9.22 6.97
N ASP A 849 -46.04 -9.84 6.18
CA ASP A 849 -45.85 -11.29 6.15
C ASP A 849 -44.99 -11.80 7.33
N TRP A 850 -45.02 -13.11 7.63
CA TRP A 850 -44.35 -13.71 8.79
C TRP A 850 -42.82 -13.53 8.80
N LEU A 851 -42.18 -13.41 7.64
CA LEU A 851 -40.73 -13.11 7.54
C LEU A 851 -40.40 -11.65 7.92
N ALA A 852 -41.35 -10.74 7.74
CA ALA A 852 -41.26 -9.35 8.21
C ALA A 852 -41.75 -9.22 9.66
N PHE A 853 -42.00 -10.33 10.38
CA PHE A 853 -42.52 -10.30 11.74
C PHE A 853 -41.68 -9.40 12.66
N ASN A 854 -42.39 -8.53 13.38
CA ASN A 854 -41.86 -7.66 14.41
C ASN A 854 -42.82 -7.65 15.60
N VAL A 855 -42.29 -7.79 16.83
CA VAL A 855 -43.12 -7.86 18.04
C VAL A 855 -43.90 -6.56 18.27
N GLY A 856 -43.31 -5.39 18.02
CA GLY A 856 -43.96 -4.09 18.13
C GLY A 856 -45.16 -3.98 17.20
N ARG A 857 -44.97 -4.27 15.89
CA ARG A 857 -46.05 -4.27 14.90
C ARG A 857 -47.14 -5.30 15.22
N ALA A 858 -46.78 -6.49 15.68
CA ALA A 858 -47.75 -7.51 16.07
C ALA A 858 -48.64 -7.07 17.25
N ARG A 859 -48.08 -6.40 18.26
CA ARG A 859 -48.85 -5.83 19.37
C ARG A 859 -49.74 -4.68 18.91
N ALA A 860 -49.25 -3.84 17.98
CA ALA A 860 -50.04 -2.76 17.40
C ALA A 860 -51.25 -3.29 16.63
N ARG A 861 -51.10 -4.33 15.80
CA ARG A 861 -52.23 -4.98 15.09
C ARG A 861 -53.31 -5.45 16.06
N ALA A 862 -52.91 -6.12 17.13
CA ALA A 862 -53.84 -6.60 18.15
C ALA A 862 -54.60 -5.43 18.82
N ALA A 863 -53.91 -4.33 19.10
CA ALA A 863 -54.51 -3.14 19.70
C ALA A 863 -55.48 -2.39 18.77
N VAL A 864 -55.24 -2.42 17.45
CA VAL A 864 -56.11 -1.77 16.45
C VAL A 864 -57.36 -2.61 16.15
N ALA A 865 -57.28 -3.94 16.27
CA ALA A 865 -58.38 -4.84 15.94
C ALA A 865 -59.68 -4.58 16.73
N ASP A 866 -59.55 -4.03 17.94
CA ASP A 866 -60.67 -3.73 18.84
C ASP A 866 -61.25 -2.31 18.65
N LEU A 867 -60.68 -1.49 17.74
CA LEU A 867 -61.09 -0.10 17.52
C LEU A 867 -62.16 0.03 16.41
N PRO A 868 -63.02 1.06 16.48
CA PRO A 868 -64.01 1.33 15.45
C PRO A 868 -63.36 1.67 14.10
N SER A 869 -64.05 1.35 13.00
CA SER A 869 -63.57 1.66 11.66
C SER A 869 -63.47 3.17 11.44
N VAL A 870 -62.37 3.63 10.84
CA VAL A 870 -62.11 5.05 10.54
C VAL A 870 -63.15 5.65 9.59
N ALA A 871 -63.70 4.82 8.69
CA ALA A 871 -64.73 5.24 7.74
C ALA A 871 -66.01 5.79 8.42
N SER A 872 -66.22 5.50 9.71
CA SER A 872 -67.33 6.01 10.51
C SER A 872 -66.95 7.19 11.42
N VAL A 873 -65.71 7.71 11.38
CA VAL A 873 -65.21 8.75 12.30
C VAL A 873 -64.65 9.94 11.51
N ASP A 874 -65.03 11.17 11.89
CA ASP A 874 -64.42 12.40 11.33
C ASP A 874 -63.06 12.67 11.97
N CYS A 875 -61.98 12.19 11.36
CA CYS A 875 -60.64 12.38 11.93
C CYS A 875 -60.11 13.82 11.83
N GLY A 876 -60.76 14.71 11.07
CA GLY A 876 -60.37 16.12 10.99
C GLY A 876 -60.52 16.88 12.30
N THR A 877 -61.46 16.45 13.15
CA THR A 877 -61.70 17.03 14.48
C THR A 877 -60.74 16.49 15.54
N TYR A 878 -60.24 15.27 15.38
CA TYR A 878 -59.36 14.63 16.36
C TYR A 878 -57.86 14.82 16.10
N LEU A 879 -57.42 15.04 14.85
CA LEU A 879 -56.02 15.22 14.48
C LEU A 879 -55.58 16.69 14.47
N SER A 880 -55.04 17.17 15.59
CA SER A 880 -54.55 18.54 15.74
C SER A 880 -53.28 18.62 16.58
N ASP A 881 -52.53 19.72 16.43
CA ASP A 881 -51.28 19.96 17.20
C ASP A 881 -51.56 20.29 18.68
N ALA A 882 -52.81 20.57 19.03
CA ALA A 882 -53.25 20.92 20.38
C ALA A 882 -54.74 20.61 20.55
N TYR A 883 -55.10 19.33 20.57
CA TYR A 883 -56.47 18.91 20.86
C TYR A 883 -56.81 19.28 22.30
N ARG A 884 -57.91 19.99 22.50
CA ARG A 884 -58.46 20.35 23.81
C ARG A 884 -59.78 19.64 24.01
N ARG A 885 -59.91 18.94 25.14
CA ARG A 885 -61.15 18.29 25.56
C ARG A 885 -62.22 19.32 25.95
#